data_AF-A0A812QB65-F1
#
_entry.id   AF-A0A812QB65-F1
#
_cell.length_a   1.000
_cell.length_b   1.000
_cell.length_c   1.000
_cell.angle_alpha   90.00
_cell.angle_beta   90.00
_cell.angle_gamma   90.00
#
_symmetry.space_group_name_H-M   'P 1'
#
loop_
_entity.id
_entity.type
_entity.pdbx_description
1 polymer ?
#
loop_
_entity_poly.entity_id
_entity_poly.type
_entity_poly.pdbx_seq_one_letter_code
_entity_poly.pdbx_strand_id
1 'polypeptide(L)'
;MASSFPTNQAIVVGGGLGGMSAANTVVEHGGRVVLLDKSSFCGGNSTKATSGINGAGTKTQKAKGIPDNADIFTQDTLKGGAKKPELAKLLCVNSAADVDWLVDKFNLDLSLVARLGGHSQPRTHRGKERFPGMTITYALIQMLEKVAEKTDLARIITKAKVFKLVTEGKACVGCVYEKGGQNFQEFGPVILASGGFGADFTQNSLLAKYRPDLLHLPTTNGEHCTGDGIKMGEEIGAKTIDLEWVQVHPTGLVKPDDADAKIKFLAAEALRGVGGIILNAEGKRFCNELGRRDYVTGEMWKSKPPFRLCLNKAASDEIIWHCKHYTGRGVMKYYGSGADLAKDMGISLSVIEQAHEEHFQAAKKTETHPDDGPYPAYPSGKCWDEARESFCTCESVDSSSRALSCRCLVQFGELKHHRQASGKTGSGKKFFHNIIPGDAVKNEPFYVAIITPVIHYCMGGLLIDTDSACIGSDNKAVPGLYAAGEVAGGVHGNNRLGGNSLLDCVVFGRVAGIAAAKYMLGADMKDVDLKEITGGGLTGAVESSKLAGGSYEDKMNSAAAPAGAAPAAGGGGGGGMTLADVAKHNTKADCWVVVDGQVLDVTSFLSEHPGGELAILTFAGKDATEEFNMIHPPDVIGKYAPDSVIGMIGGGGGGGGAVAAAGGGGGGGGGIPMTEVAKHNTKADCWVVVDGQVLDVTSFLSEHPGGELAILTFAGKDATEEFNMIHPPDVIGKYAPDSVIGAVGSGVAAAASAAPKAGGGGPIRKDTGSKLGNHQAWGHLDGANNWRVDLDENPGVLLINVKSYFNATWFFLLAVLYEVCATIFSAKNIKISNDRLGLTRSAILLILFIVIHAVGNLHVFKGPDDFNGYGYFYVRLYWTGFGLPANIVEEYILLSVLLHVFVGLKRTWDMKLALVQTQGINVLNLAISGLMLLTFMTIHLFQFRFGDTDQFGPYYIRPPPYLINFWGISSLNLFWTSEDSIEPVGVRDIYALEFQIFKNPLWSFFYIFSVFIFMYHACVGWKKVTPVLGIPRGHIWRVELIGYGIMIVMGLVYISFPVYVMATKPFGGYEMGIQIPGRVE
;
A
#
# COMPACT_ATOMS: atom_id res chain seq x y z
N MET A 1 20.08 47.02 -13.25
CA MET A 1 19.31 46.75 -14.47
C MET A 1 18.31 45.67 -14.11
N ALA A 2 17.05 46.07 -13.96
CA ALA A 2 15.96 45.21 -13.52
C ALA A 2 15.60 44.23 -14.64
N SER A 3 15.86 42.94 -14.44
CA SER A 3 15.30 41.88 -15.29
C SER A 3 14.01 41.40 -14.63
N SER A 4 12.90 42.14 -14.78
CA SER A 4 11.59 41.53 -14.55
C SER A 4 11.40 40.49 -15.64
N PHE A 5 11.30 39.21 -15.27
CA PHE A 5 11.00 38.17 -16.24
C PHE A 5 9.60 38.45 -16.83
N PRO A 6 9.33 38.18 -18.12
CA PRO A 6 8.05 38.53 -18.75
C PRO A 6 6.83 37.79 -18.15
N THR A 7 7.07 36.87 -17.21
CA THR A 7 6.06 36.11 -16.46
C THR A 7 6.41 36.09 -14.98
N ASN A 8 5.39 36.07 -14.13
CA ASN A 8 5.49 35.89 -12.68
C ASN A 8 5.38 34.41 -12.27
N GLN A 9 5.63 33.48 -13.19
CA GLN A 9 5.58 32.03 -12.98
C GLN A 9 6.99 31.43 -13.07
N ALA A 10 7.40 30.64 -12.06
CA ALA A 10 8.53 29.72 -12.15
C ALA A 10 8.06 28.31 -12.53
N ILE A 11 8.95 27.56 -13.19
CA ILE A 11 8.72 26.16 -13.56
C ILE A 11 9.62 25.28 -12.69
N VAL A 12 9.04 24.33 -11.97
CA VAL A 12 9.78 23.35 -11.17
C VAL A 12 9.67 21.99 -11.83
N VAL A 13 10.81 21.38 -12.18
CA VAL A 13 10.86 20.08 -12.86
C VAL A 13 11.27 18.99 -11.87
N GLY A 14 10.29 18.22 -11.39
CA GLY A 14 10.44 17.13 -10.43
C GLY A 14 9.73 17.41 -9.11
N GLY A 15 8.78 16.55 -8.73
CA GLY A 15 7.97 16.63 -7.52
C GLY A 15 8.57 15.91 -6.30
N GLY A 16 9.90 15.75 -6.26
CA GLY A 16 10.62 15.29 -5.06
C GLY A 16 10.72 16.39 -4.00
N LEU A 17 11.41 16.10 -2.89
CA LEU A 17 11.55 17.08 -1.80
C LEU A 17 12.21 18.39 -2.24
N GLY A 18 13.19 18.33 -3.15
CA GLY A 18 13.87 19.52 -3.69
C GLY A 18 12.92 20.45 -4.43
N GLY A 19 12.13 19.88 -5.36
CA GLY A 19 11.17 20.64 -6.14
C GLY A 19 10.00 21.13 -5.29
N MET A 20 9.51 20.31 -4.36
CA MET A 20 8.45 20.72 -3.44
C MET A 20 8.91 21.84 -2.48
N SER A 21 10.17 21.82 -2.05
CA SER A 21 10.76 22.92 -1.26
C SER A 21 10.87 24.19 -2.10
N ALA A 22 11.34 24.09 -3.35
CA ALA A 22 11.39 25.22 -4.27
C ALA A 22 10.00 25.80 -4.57
N ALA A 23 9.02 24.97 -4.89
CA ALA A 23 7.67 25.40 -5.24
C ALA A 23 6.96 26.13 -4.10
N ASN A 24 6.97 25.56 -2.89
CA ASN A 24 6.42 26.24 -1.71
C ASN A 24 7.16 27.55 -1.43
N THR A 25 8.48 27.59 -1.62
CA THR A 25 9.28 28.81 -1.41
C THR A 25 8.99 29.90 -2.42
N VAL A 26 8.76 29.57 -3.70
CA VAL A 26 8.34 30.53 -4.73
C VAL A 26 7.01 31.19 -4.33
N VAL A 27 6.05 30.38 -3.85
CA VAL A 27 4.75 30.87 -3.37
C VAL A 27 4.92 31.74 -2.12
N GLU A 28 5.77 31.35 -1.17
CA GLU A 28 6.09 32.16 0.03
C GLU A 28 6.67 33.54 -0.31
N HIS A 29 7.18 33.73 -1.53
CA HIS A 29 7.73 35.01 -1.99
C HIS A 29 6.86 35.70 -3.04
N GLY A 30 5.59 35.28 -3.16
CA GLY A 30 4.58 35.93 -4.01
C GLY A 30 4.62 35.55 -5.49
N GLY A 31 5.45 34.58 -5.88
CA GLY A 31 5.52 34.05 -7.24
C GLY A 31 4.47 32.97 -7.51
N ARG A 32 4.17 32.74 -8.79
CA ARG A 32 3.37 31.59 -9.24
C ARG A 32 4.31 30.42 -9.57
N VAL A 33 3.82 29.19 -9.43
CA VAL A 33 4.60 28.00 -9.77
C VAL A 33 3.79 26.98 -10.57
N VAL A 34 4.43 26.44 -11.61
CA VAL A 34 4.00 25.19 -12.27
C VAL A 34 5.02 24.11 -11.93
N LEU A 35 4.57 23.07 -11.23
CA LEU A 35 5.37 21.90 -10.93
C LEU A 35 5.03 20.78 -11.91
N LEU A 36 6.05 20.28 -12.62
CA LEU A 36 5.96 19.21 -13.61
C LEU A 36 6.66 17.96 -13.07
N ASP A 37 5.97 16.83 -13.04
CA ASP A 37 6.55 15.54 -12.67
C ASP A 37 6.24 14.48 -13.73
N LYS A 38 7.26 13.73 -14.16
CA LYS A 38 7.12 12.69 -15.19
C LYS A 38 6.37 11.45 -14.68
N SER A 39 6.42 11.20 -13.37
CA SER A 39 5.72 10.09 -12.74
C SER A 39 4.23 10.41 -12.57
N SER A 40 3.42 9.36 -12.37
CA SER A 40 1.98 9.52 -12.10
C SER A 40 1.69 10.19 -10.75
N PHE A 41 2.69 10.26 -9.88
CA PHE A 41 2.64 10.87 -8.57
C PHE A 41 3.98 11.51 -8.22
N CYS A 42 3.94 12.49 -7.32
CA CYS A 42 5.10 13.19 -6.78
C CYS A 42 5.77 12.37 -5.66
N GLY A 43 6.99 12.79 -5.30
CA GLY A 43 7.73 12.29 -4.14
C GLY A 43 9.14 11.75 -4.47
N GLY A 44 9.29 11.14 -5.64
CA GLY A 44 10.56 10.60 -6.13
C GLY A 44 11.27 9.68 -5.12
N ASN A 45 12.61 9.73 -5.08
CA ASN A 45 13.39 9.01 -4.07
C ASN A 45 13.31 9.64 -2.66
N SER A 46 12.82 10.88 -2.52
CA SER A 46 12.80 11.57 -1.23
C SER A 46 11.87 10.89 -0.22
N THR A 47 10.75 10.33 -0.70
CA THR A 47 9.78 9.61 0.14
C THR A 47 10.33 8.30 0.71
N LYS A 48 11.41 7.77 0.13
CA LYS A 48 12.08 6.53 0.56
C LYS A 48 13.14 6.77 1.63
N ALA A 49 13.45 8.01 1.99
CA ALA A 49 14.51 8.31 2.92
C ALA A 49 14.11 7.95 4.37
N THR A 50 14.81 6.97 4.94
CA THR A 50 14.40 6.31 6.19
C THR A 50 15.09 6.83 7.46
N SER A 51 16.24 7.50 7.35
CA SER A 51 17.07 7.83 8.52
C SER A 51 16.72 9.18 9.16
N GLY A 52 16.52 10.24 8.36
CA GLY A 52 16.22 11.59 8.85
C GLY A 52 16.95 12.69 8.07
N ILE A 53 16.73 13.93 8.49
CA ILE A 53 17.28 15.17 7.91
C ILE A 53 18.29 15.81 8.87
N ASN A 54 19.43 16.27 8.37
CA ASN A 54 20.43 16.90 9.25
C ASN A 54 20.12 18.37 9.56
N GLY A 55 20.38 18.81 10.78
CA GLY A 55 20.33 20.22 11.17
C GLY A 55 21.26 20.51 12.34
N ALA A 56 22.02 21.60 12.30
CA ALA A 56 23.00 21.95 13.32
C ALA A 56 22.67 23.28 14.00
N GLY A 57 22.46 23.27 15.31
CA GLY A 57 21.99 24.42 16.10
C GLY A 57 20.46 24.58 16.14
N THR A 58 19.70 23.52 15.84
CA THR A 58 18.22 23.53 15.79
C THR A 58 17.59 23.77 17.17
N LYS A 59 16.32 24.20 17.21
CA LYS A 59 15.54 24.27 18.46
C LYS A 59 15.55 22.94 19.21
N THR A 60 15.38 21.83 18.48
CA THR A 60 15.39 20.47 19.05
C THR A 60 16.73 20.07 19.65
N GLN A 61 17.86 20.39 19.00
CA GLN A 61 19.19 20.11 19.57
C GLN A 61 19.44 20.92 20.84
N LYS A 62 19.08 22.21 20.84
CA LYS A 62 19.17 23.07 22.03
C LYS A 62 18.34 22.54 23.19
N ALA A 63 17.11 22.11 22.94
CA ALA A 63 16.24 21.51 23.96
C ALA A 63 16.81 20.22 24.56
N LYS A 64 17.66 19.50 23.81
CA LYS A 64 18.34 18.27 24.26
C LYS A 64 19.76 18.53 24.79
N GLY A 65 20.20 19.78 24.87
CA GLY A 65 21.56 20.12 25.33
C GLY A 65 22.68 19.64 24.40
N ILE A 66 22.40 19.42 23.11
CA ILE A 66 23.42 18.99 22.14
C ILE A 66 24.22 20.22 21.67
N PRO A 67 25.54 20.28 21.92
CA PRO A 67 26.37 21.45 21.61
C PRO A 67 26.87 21.42 20.15
N ASP A 68 25.94 21.45 19.20
CA ASP A 68 26.23 21.45 17.76
C ASP A 68 26.04 22.84 17.14
N ASN A 69 26.75 23.12 16.04
CA ASN A 69 26.64 24.37 15.29
C ASN A 69 27.07 24.19 13.82
N ALA A 70 26.80 25.21 13.00
CA ALA A 70 27.08 25.18 11.57
C ALA A 70 28.57 25.00 11.24
N ASP A 71 29.50 25.52 12.06
CA ASP A 71 30.94 25.40 11.80
C ASP A 71 31.42 23.96 12.01
N ILE A 72 31.02 23.32 13.11
CA ILE A 72 31.28 21.90 13.38
C ILE A 72 30.72 21.05 12.24
N PHE A 73 29.48 21.33 11.83
CA PHE A 73 28.84 20.59 10.75
C PHE A 73 29.50 20.81 9.38
N THR A 74 30.00 22.03 9.10
CA THR A 74 30.76 22.34 7.88
C THR A 74 32.08 21.57 7.87
N GLN A 75 32.80 21.52 8.99
CA GLN A 75 34.03 20.74 9.12
C GLN A 75 33.79 19.25 8.88
N ASP A 76 32.73 18.69 9.46
CA ASP A 76 32.34 17.30 9.23
C ASP A 76 32.00 17.05 7.75
N THR A 77 31.25 17.94 7.11
CA THR A 77 30.85 17.80 5.70
C THR A 77 32.05 17.87 4.75
N LEU A 78 32.98 18.80 4.98
CA LEU A 78 34.24 18.90 4.21
C LEU A 78 35.14 17.67 4.40
N LYS A 79 35.30 17.22 5.65
CA LYS A 79 36.03 15.98 5.95
C LYS A 79 35.33 14.75 5.37
N GLY A 80 34.01 14.79 5.31
CA GLY A 80 33.14 13.73 4.79
C GLY A 80 33.33 13.49 3.30
N GLY A 81 33.55 14.55 2.52
CA GLY A 81 33.86 14.42 1.09
C GLY A 81 33.68 15.70 0.27
N ALA A 82 32.99 16.71 0.79
CA ALA A 82 32.70 17.94 0.06
C ALA A 82 33.97 18.70 -0.35
N LYS A 83 33.99 19.21 -1.59
CA LYS A 83 35.16 19.90 -2.19
C LYS A 83 34.92 21.37 -2.50
N LYS A 84 33.69 21.87 -2.31
CA LYS A 84 33.29 23.26 -2.50
C LYS A 84 32.90 23.88 -1.16
N PRO A 85 33.84 24.52 -0.44
CA PRO A 85 33.58 25.07 0.89
C PRO A 85 32.42 26.05 0.97
N GLU A 86 32.21 26.84 -0.07
CA GLU A 86 31.11 27.79 -0.19
C GLU A 86 29.74 27.10 -0.19
N LEU A 87 29.58 26.00 -0.95
CA LEU A 87 28.32 25.23 -0.99
C LEU A 87 28.13 24.40 0.28
N ALA A 88 29.21 23.80 0.80
CA ALA A 88 29.17 23.04 2.05
C ALA A 88 28.79 23.94 3.24
N LYS A 89 29.34 25.17 3.29
CA LYS A 89 29.02 26.15 4.32
C LYS A 89 27.57 26.62 4.19
N LEU A 90 27.09 26.92 2.98
CA LEU A 90 25.70 27.29 2.75
C LEU A 90 24.73 26.20 3.26
N LEU A 91 24.97 24.94 2.89
CA LEU A 91 24.20 23.78 3.36
C LEU A 91 24.12 23.74 4.90
N CYS A 92 25.25 23.91 5.57
CA CYS A 92 25.34 23.75 7.02
C CYS A 92 24.79 24.95 7.78
N VAL A 93 25.03 26.18 7.31
CA VAL A 93 24.56 27.43 7.93
C VAL A 93 23.04 27.53 7.87
N ASN A 94 22.44 27.19 6.73
CA ASN A 94 20.98 27.24 6.58
C ASN A 94 20.25 26.09 7.29
N SER A 95 20.97 25.02 7.64
CA SER A 95 20.37 23.77 8.10
C SER A 95 19.41 23.90 9.28
N ALA A 96 19.73 24.75 10.27
CA ALA A 96 18.84 24.92 11.42
C ALA A 96 17.55 25.65 11.06
N ALA A 97 17.65 26.76 10.31
CA ALA A 97 16.50 27.53 9.88
C ALA A 97 15.57 26.72 8.97
N ASP A 98 16.14 25.84 8.14
CA ASP A 98 15.38 25.01 7.21
C ASP A 98 14.70 23.83 7.88
N VAL A 99 15.35 23.20 8.88
CA VAL A 99 14.70 22.20 9.72
C VAL A 99 13.59 22.83 10.56
N ASP A 100 13.81 24.01 11.14
CA ASP A 100 12.80 24.73 11.91
C ASP A 100 11.63 25.20 11.01
N TRP A 101 11.90 25.60 9.76
CA TRP A 101 10.86 25.91 8.76
C TRP A 101 9.95 24.72 8.49
N LEU A 102 10.52 23.51 8.34
CA LEU A 102 9.72 22.28 8.20
C LEU A 102 8.78 22.06 9.40
N VAL A 103 9.30 22.24 10.61
CA VAL A 103 8.51 22.09 11.85
C VAL A 103 7.39 23.14 11.91
N ASP A 104 7.75 24.42 11.74
CA ASP A 104 6.85 25.54 12.02
C ASP A 104 5.79 25.75 10.91
N LYS A 105 6.16 25.59 9.64
CA LYS A 105 5.28 25.84 8.48
C LYS A 105 4.43 24.63 8.09
N PHE A 106 4.95 23.41 8.28
CA PHE A 106 4.27 22.18 7.86
C PHE A 106 3.82 21.29 9.03
N ASN A 107 3.99 21.74 10.27
CA ASN A 107 3.55 21.04 11.49
C ASN A 107 4.16 19.63 11.61
N LEU A 108 5.47 19.53 11.34
CA LEU A 108 6.21 18.26 11.31
C LEU A 108 6.85 17.92 12.67
N ASP A 109 6.76 16.65 13.07
CA ASP A 109 7.54 16.11 14.20
C ASP A 109 8.96 15.75 13.75
N LEU A 110 9.95 16.53 14.22
CA LEU A 110 11.38 16.31 14.03
C LEU A 110 12.13 16.31 15.38
N SER A 111 11.47 15.75 16.41
CA SER A 111 11.91 15.82 17.81
C SER A 111 12.98 14.79 18.22
N LEU A 112 13.16 13.71 17.46
CA LEU A 112 14.20 12.71 17.71
C LEU A 112 15.48 13.07 16.96
N VAL A 113 16.64 12.84 17.57
CA VAL A 113 17.95 13.17 17.00
C VAL A 113 18.89 11.99 17.16
N ALA A 114 19.50 11.54 16.07
CA ALA A 114 20.50 10.47 16.06
C ALA A 114 21.84 10.96 15.48
N ARG A 115 22.92 10.25 15.83
CA ARG A 115 24.23 10.40 15.16
C ARG A 115 24.35 9.34 14.07
N LEU A 116 24.69 9.77 12.86
CA LEU A 116 24.98 8.88 11.72
C LEU A 116 26.49 8.88 11.39
N GLY A 117 26.87 8.08 10.38
CA GLY A 117 28.27 7.90 10.01
C GLY A 117 28.93 9.20 9.56
N GLY A 118 30.16 9.44 10.04
CA GLY A 118 30.95 10.63 9.70
C GLY A 118 30.61 11.92 10.44
N HIS A 119 29.55 11.95 11.26
CA HIS A 119 29.18 13.12 12.05
C HIS A 119 29.82 13.11 13.45
N SER A 120 30.32 14.26 13.89
CA SER A 120 30.85 14.46 15.25
C SER A 120 29.75 14.70 16.29
N GLN A 121 28.58 15.22 15.89
CA GLN A 121 27.43 15.46 16.78
C GLN A 121 26.16 14.74 16.31
N PRO A 122 25.24 14.38 17.23
CA PRO A 122 23.90 13.93 16.86
C PRO A 122 23.14 15.10 16.22
N ARG A 123 22.76 14.94 14.95
CA ARG A 123 22.11 16.01 14.18
C ARG A 123 21.10 15.53 13.15
N THR A 124 20.88 14.22 13.06
CA THR A 124 19.90 13.66 12.14
C THR A 124 18.53 13.62 12.80
N HIS A 125 17.68 14.57 12.43
CA HIS A 125 16.32 14.76 12.91
C HIS A 125 15.31 13.80 12.26
N ARG A 126 14.41 13.26 13.08
CA ARG A 126 13.30 12.41 12.65
C ARG A 126 12.11 12.50 13.61
N GLY A 127 10.93 12.09 13.12
CA GLY A 127 9.75 11.89 13.96
C GLY A 127 9.71 10.51 14.62
N LYS A 128 8.72 10.31 15.50
CA LYS A 128 8.53 9.03 16.22
C LYS A 128 7.98 7.91 15.33
N GLU A 129 7.26 8.24 14.27
CA GLU A 129 6.55 7.29 13.42
C GLU A 129 6.72 7.63 11.93
N ARG A 130 6.70 6.60 11.07
CA ARG A 130 6.93 6.68 9.61
C ARG A 130 8.34 7.05 9.19
N PHE A 131 8.63 6.91 7.90
CA PHE A 131 9.90 7.36 7.34
C PHE A 131 9.95 8.89 7.25
N PRO A 132 11.00 9.55 7.76
CA PRO A 132 11.09 11.01 7.77
C PRO A 132 10.97 11.62 6.37
N GLY A 133 11.60 11.00 5.36
CA GLY A 133 11.52 11.47 3.98
C GLY A 133 10.10 11.49 3.43
N MET A 134 9.32 10.44 3.72
CA MET A 134 7.90 10.36 3.37
C MET A 134 7.11 11.47 4.06
N THR A 135 7.22 11.57 5.38
CA THR A 135 6.44 12.52 6.18
C THR A 135 6.72 13.96 5.77
N ILE A 136 8.00 14.33 5.59
CA ILE A 136 8.39 15.67 5.15
C ILE A 136 7.86 15.95 3.74
N THR A 137 8.14 15.06 2.78
CA THR A 137 7.79 15.29 1.38
C THR A 137 6.27 15.36 1.19
N TYR A 138 5.49 14.51 1.87
CA TYR A 138 4.03 14.52 1.77
C TYR A 138 3.42 15.79 2.36
N ALA A 139 3.97 16.31 3.46
CA ALA A 139 3.49 17.58 4.02
C ALA A 139 3.67 18.74 3.03
N LEU A 140 4.83 18.80 2.34
CA LEU A 140 5.07 19.84 1.34
C LEU A 140 4.20 19.66 0.08
N ILE A 141 3.93 18.41 -0.33
CA ILE A 141 2.96 18.12 -1.41
C ILE A 141 1.58 18.61 -1.01
N GLN A 142 1.09 18.23 0.17
CA GLN A 142 -0.24 18.61 0.66
C GLN A 142 -0.41 20.12 0.78
N MET A 143 0.63 20.82 1.23
CA MET A 143 0.59 22.28 1.29
C MET A 143 0.44 22.88 -0.10
N LEU A 144 1.24 22.43 -1.08
CA LEU A 144 1.18 22.94 -2.45
C LEU A 144 -0.16 22.57 -3.12
N GLU A 145 -0.72 21.40 -2.83
CA GLU A 145 -2.07 21.01 -3.25
C GLU A 145 -3.13 21.95 -2.69
N LYS A 146 -3.07 22.28 -1.39
CA LYS A 146 -3.99 23.24 -0.78
C LYS A 146 -3.85 24.63 -1.40
N VAL A 147 -2.62 25.07 -1.70
CA VAL A 147 -2.39 26.33 -2.43
C VAL A 147 -3.05 26.29 -3.80
N ALA A 148 -2.87 25.21 -4.57
CA ALA A 148 -3.47 25.04 -5.90
C ALA A 148 -5.01 24.93 -5.87
N GLU A 149 -5.58 24.42 -4.78
CA GLU A 149 -7.04 24.32 -4.58
C GLU A 149 -7.68 25.65 -4.17
N LYS A 150 -6.94 26.52 -3.48
CA LYS A 150 -7.46 27.78 -2.91
C LYS A 150 -7.08 29.02 -3.69
N THR A 151 -6.02 28.94 -4.50
CA THR A 151 -5.42 30.08 -5.19
C THR A 151 -5.00 29.69 -6.61
N ASP A 152 -4.65 30.68 -7.43
CA ASP A 152 -4.04 30.50 -8.75
C ASP A 152 -2.49 30.56 -8.71
N LEU A 153 -1.90 30.48 -7.51
CA LEU A 153 -0.46 30.58 -7.30
C LEU A 153 0.30 29.27 -7.58
N ALA A 154 -0.39 28.13 -7.64
CA ALA A 154 0.24 26.83 -7.88
C ALA A 154 -0.54 25.95 -8.86
N ARG A 155 0.19 25.27 -9.73
CA ARG A 155 -0.31 24.19 -10.61
C ARG A 155 0.62 22.98 -10.46
N ILE A 156 0.05 21.79 -10.29
CA ILE A 156 0.81 20.54 -10.22
C ILE A 156 0.37 19.64 -11.37
N ILE A 157 1.31 19.22 -12.22
CA ILE A 157 1.05 18.41 -13.41
C ILE A 157 1.92 17.14 -13.36
N THR A 158 1.30 16.01 -13.08
CA THR A 158 1.93 14.69 -13.15
C THR A 158 1.80 14.06 -14.54
N LYS A 159 2.55 12.99 -14.80
CA LYS A 159 2.72 12.37 -16.13
C LYS A 159 3.18 13.40 -17.18
N ALA A 160 3.95 14.40 -16.75
CA ALA A 160 4.48 15.47 -17.57
C ALA A 160 6.00 15.30 -17.68
N LYS A 161 6.45 14.66 -18.76
CA LYS A 161 7.88 14.42 -18.98
C LYS A 161 8.48 15.64 -19.67
N VAL A 162 9.20 16.47 -18.92
CA VAL A 162 10.02 17.54 -19.51
C VAL A 162 11.18 16.90 -20.26
N PHE A 163 11.35 17.24 -21.54
CA PHE A 163 12.40 16.67 -22.39
C PHE A 163 13.23 17.72 -23.13
N LYS A 164 12.87 19.01 -23.04
CA LYS A 164 13.62 20.11 -23.66
C LYS A 164 13.51 21.39 -22.86
N LEU A 165 14.61 22.10 -22.70
CA LEU A 165 14.65 23.46 -22.18
C LEU A 165 14.54 24.46 -23.34
N VAL A 166 13.81 25.55 -23.11
CA VAL A 166 13.61 26.63 -24.08
C VAL A 166 14.60 27.74 -23.74
N THR A 167 15.31 28.26 -24.74
CA THR A 167 16.33 29.30 -24.54
C THR A 167 16.07 30.52 -25.43
N GLU A 168 16.45 31.69 -24.92
CA GLU A 168 16.55 32.93 -25.68
C GLU A 168 17.95 33.51 -25.46
N GLY A 169 18.79 33.51 -26.51
CA GLY A 169 20.22 33.77 -26.36
C GLY A 169 20.87 32.77 -25.39
N LYS A 170 21.41 33.27 -24.28
CA LYS A 170 22.02 32.44 -23.20
C LYS A 170 21.06 32.14 -22.05
N ALA A 171 19.87 32.73 -22.03
CA ALA A 171 18.92 32.57 -20.94
C ALA A 171 18.03 31.34 -21.16
N CYS A 172 17.77 30.59 -20.09
CA CYS A 172 16.70 29.59 -20.06
C CYS A 172 15.39 30.32 -19.75
N VAL A 173 14.39 30.14 -20.61
CA VAL A 173 13.12 30.89 -20.54
C VAL A 173 11.88 30.01 -20.43
N GLY A 174 12.06 28.70 -20.36
CA GLY A 174 10.96 27.77 -20.23
C GLY A 174 11.36 26.33 -20.50
N CYS A 175 10.36 25.47 -20.64
CA CYS A 175 10.56 24.08 -21.03
C CYS A 175 9.41 23.55 -21.88
N VAL A 176 9.68 22.46 -22.60
CA VAL A 176 8.69 21.66 -23.31
C VAL A 176 8.53 20.33 -22.59
N TYR A 177 7.29 19.92 -22.35
CA TYR A 177 6.96 18.64 -21.74
C TYR A 177 5.93 17.86 -22.55
N GLU A 178 6.04 16.55 -22.51
CA GLU A 178 5.07 15.63 -23.10
C GLU A 178 4.08 15.16 -22.02
N LYS A 179 2.78 15.16 -22.35
CA LYS A 179 1.72 14.57 -21.54
C LYS A 179 0.63 14.01 -22.44
N GLY A 180 0.31 12.72 -22.30
CA GLY A 180 -0.73 12.07 -23.11
C GLY A 180 -0.43 12.10 -24.62
N GLY A 181 0.84 11.97 -25.00
CA GLY A 181 1.28 12.03 -26.41
C GLY A 181 1.28 13.42 -27.04
N GLN A 182 0.94 14.46 -26.28
CA GLN A 182 0.96 15.85 -26.74
C GLN A 182 2.08 16.65 -26.09
N ASN A 183 2.65 17.59 -26.84
CA ASN A 183 3.68 18.50 -26.36
C ASN A 183 3.08 19.82 -25.90
N PHE A 184 3.47 20.26 -24.72
CA PHE A 184 3.09 21.52 -24.10
C PHE A 184 4.34 22.33 -23.78
N GLN A 185 4.17 23.65 -23.70
CA GLN A 185 5.26 24.57 -23.40
C GLN A 185 4.85 25.47 -22.24
N GLU A 186 5.76 25.64 -21.29
CA GLU A 186 5.63 26.57 -20.17
C GLU A 186 6.80 27.56 -20.21
N PHE A 187 6.53 28.81 -19.82
CA PHE A 187 7.53 29.89 -19.78
C PHE A 187 7.76 30.36 -18.34
N GLY A 188 8.99 30.73 -18.06
CA GLY A 188 9.45 31.11 -16.72
C GLY A 188 10.89 30.68 -16.45
N PRO A 189 11.54 31.18 -15.38
CA PRO A 189 12.76 30.57 -14.89
C PRO A 189 12.49 29.11 -14.51
N VAL A 190 13.43 28.22 -14.86
CA VAL A 190 13.32 26.79 -14.66
C VAL A 190 14.20 26.36 -13.48
N ILE A 191 13.61 25.67 -12.52
CA ILE A 191 14.28 25.00 -11.41
C ILE A 191 14.27 23.50 -11.68
N LEU A 192 15.41 22.93 -12.03
CA LEU A 192 15.59 21.49 -12.17
C LEU A 192 15.70 20.85 -10.79
N ALA A 193 14.81 19.92 -10.47
CA ALA A 193 14.77 19.15 -9.22
C ALA A 193 14.49 17.66 -9.49
N SER A 194 15.03 17.15 -10.60
CA SER A 194 14.68 15.84 -11.19
C SER A 194 15.32 14.63 -10.52
N GLY A 195 16.14 14.82 -9.48
CA GLY A 195 16.95 13.77 -8.87
C GLY A 195 18.18 13.37 -9.71
N GLY A 196 18.86 12.31 -9.28
CA GLY A 196 20.10 11.82 -9.90
C GLY A 196 19.89 10.84 -11.06
N PHE A 197 20.88 9.97 -11.27
CA PHE A 197 20.94 9.01 -12.38
C PHE A 197 21.23 7.56 -11.95
N GLY A 198 21.09 7.25 -10.66
CA GLY A 198 21.48 5.96 -10.08
C GLY A 198 20.56 4.76 -10.38
N ALA A 199 19.56 4.92 -11.25
CA ALA A 199 18.68 3.84 -11.72
C ALA A 199 18.72 3.60 -13.23
N ASP A 200 19.49 4.38 -13.99
CA ASP A 200 19.63 4.19 -15.44
C ASP A 200 20.78 3.23 -15.73
N PHE A 201 20.44 1.97 -16.04
CA PHE A 201 21.39 0.90 -16.36
C PHE A 201 21.56 0.70 -17.88
N THR A 202 21.02 1.60 -18.70
CA THR A 202 21.20 1.57 -20.15
C THR A 202 22.64 1.93 -20.53
N GLN A 203 23.07 1.51 -21.73
CA GLN A 203 24.45 1.74 -22.20
C GLN A 203 24.78 3.22 -22.44
N ASN A 204 23.77 4.05 -22.73
CA ASN A 204 23.91 5.50 -22.92
C ASN A 204 23.63 6.30 -21.63
N SER A 205 23.51 5.64 -20.49
CA SER A 205 23.30 6.28 -19.20
C SER A 205 24.54 7.04 -18.70
N LEU A 206 24.32 8.03 -17.83
CA LEU A 206 25.42 8.68 -17.10
C LEU A 206 26.14 7.68 -16.20
N LEU A 207 25.41 6.70 -15.62
CA LEU A 207 26.01 5.66 -14.79
C LEU A 207 26.99 4.79 -15.59
N ALA A 208 26.61 4.32 -16.77
CA ALA A 208 27.47 3.54 -17.65
C ALA A 208 28.67 4.35 -18.16
N LYS A 209 28.49 5.64 -18.42
CA LYS A 209 29.57 6.54 -18.88
C LYS A 209 30.63 6.78 -17.80
N TYR A 210 30.22 7.04 -16.56
CA TYR A 210 31.15 7.51 -15.51
C TYR A 210 31.53 6.42 -14.50
N ARG A 211 30.66 5.42 -14.26
CA ARG A 211 30.86 4.33 -13.29
C ARG A 211 30.37 2.97 -13.83
N PRO A 212 30.92 2.51 -14.97
CA PRO A 212 30.56 1.20 -15.53
C PRO A 212 30.86 0.05 -14.56
N ASP A 213 31.84 0.23 -13.67
CA ASP A 213 32.19 -0.72 -12.60
C ASP A 213 31.03 -0.98 -11.63
N LEU A 214 30.07 -0.06 -11.49
CA LEU A 214 28.93 -0.23 -10.58
C LEU A 214 27.70 -0.88 -11.21
N LEU A 215 27.64 -1.05 -12.54
CA LEU A 215 26.44 -1.52 -13.23
C LEU A 215 25.95 -2.90 -12.75
N HIS A 216 26.85 -3.73 -12.22
CA HIS A 216 26.52 -5.03 -11.65
C HIS A 216 25.75 -4.93 -10.32
N LEU A 217 25.88 -3.83 -9.58
CA LEU A 217 25.23 -3.67 -8.28
C LEU A 217 23.72 -3.38 -8.41
N PRO A 218 22.89 -3.83 -7.45
CA PRO A 218 21.53 -3.33 -7.30
C PRO A 218 21.50 -1.85 -6.87
N THR A 219 20.34 -1.21 -6.94
CA THR A 219 20.11 0.18 -6.57
C THR A 219 18.97 0.33 -5.56
N THR A 220 18.96 1.42 -4.78
CA THR A 220 17.79 1.82 -3.97
C THR A 220 16.90 2.83 -4.68
N ASN A 221 17.36 3.33 -5.84
CA ASN A 221 16.67 4.35 -6.61
C ASN A 221 15.43 3.78 -7.30
N GLY A 222 14.42 4.63 -7.51
CA GLY A 222 13.30 4.28 -8.37
C GLY A 222 13.69 4.39 -9.84
N GLU A 223 13.01 3.64 -10.69
CA GLU A 223 13.26 3.59 -12.15
C GLU A 223 13.19 4.96 -12.83
N HIS A 224 12.52 5.93 -12.22
CA HIS A 224 12.47 7.31 -12.68
C HIS A 224 13.80 8.08 -12.54
N CYS A 225 14.79 7.57 -11.80
CA CYS A 225 16.05 8.27 -11.50
C CYS A 225 17.09 8.11 -12.63
N THR A 226 16.86 8.80 -13.76
CA THR A 226 17.56 8.57 -15.04
C THR A 226 18.46 9.70 -15.54
N GLY A 227 18.65 10.75 -14.73
CA GLY A 227 19.53 11.87 -15.06
C GLY A 227 19.02 12.82 -16.16
N ASP A 228 17.73 12.81 -16.47
CA ASP A 228 17.14 13.59 -17.57
C ASP A 228 17.41 15.10 -17.42
N GLY A 229 17.26 15.66 -16.21
CA GLY A 229 17.54 17.08 -15.94
C GLY A 229 19.00 17.47 -16.15
N ILE A 230 19.94 16.58 -15.81
CA ILE A 230 21.37 16.80 -16.04
C ILE A 230 21.64 16.88 -17.54
N LYS A 231 21.13 15.90 -18.30
CA LYS A 231 21.28 15.83 -19.77
C LYS A 231 20.69 17.08 -20.45
N MET A 232 19.50 17.52 -20.03
CA MET A 232 18.88 18.75 -20.54
C MET A 232 19.69 20.02 -20.21
N GLY A 233 20.28 20.10 -19.01
CA GLY A 233 21.15 21.22 -18.64
C GLY A 233 22.44 21.25 -19.49
N GLU A 234 23.08 20.10 -19.68
CA GLU A 234 24.27 19.98 -20.55
C GLU A 234 23.98 20.41 -21.99
N GLU A 235 22.81 20.05 -22.53
CA GLU A 235 22.38 20.40 -23.90
C GLU A 235 22.34 21.92 -24.14
N ILE A 236 21.97 22.71 -23.12
CA ILE A 236 21.94 24.18 -23.21
C ILE A 236 23.22 24.84 -22.66
N GLY A 237 24.28 24.04 -22.43
CA GLY A 237 25.61 24.53 -22.08
C GLY A 237 25.87 24.73 -20.59
N ALA A 238 25.03 24.19 -19.69
CA ALA A 238 25.35 24.13 -18.26
C ALA A 238 26.48 23.12 -18.01
N LYS A 239 27.40 23.46 -17.11
CA LYS A 239 28.50 22.57 -16.69
C LYS A 239 28.00 21.52 -15.72
N THR A 240 28.62 20.36 -15.79
CA THR A 240 28.50 19.31 -14.79
C THR A 240 29.80 19.18 -13.98
N ILE A 241 29.69 18.60 -12.79
CA ILE A 241 30.81 18.34 -11.89
C ILE A 241 30.55 17.02 -11.15
N ASP A 242 31.63 16.32 -10.76
CA ASP A 242 31.61 15.16 -9.86
C ASP A 242 30.78 13.95 -10.34
N LEU A 243 30.47 13.82 -11.63
CA LEU A 243 29.61 12.74 -12.16
C LEU A 243 30.18 11.32 -11.95
N GLU A 244 31.49 11.19 -11.74
CA GLU A 244 32.17 9.96 -11.35
C GLU A 244 31.90 9.54 -9.89
N TRP A 245 31.46 10.48 -9.05
CA TRP A 245 31.22 10.24 -7.64
C TRP A 245 29.78 9.73 -7.42
N VAL A 246 29.62 8.42 -7.57
CA VAL A 246 28.40 7.67 -7.24
C VAL A 246 28.60 6.88 -5.95
N GLN A 247 27.75 7.14 -4.95
CA GLN A 247 27.83 6.50 -3.64
C GLN A 247 27.11 5.15 -3.63
N VAL A 248 27.81 4.17 -3.08
CA VAL A 248 27.28 2.85 -2.73
C VAL A 248 26.93 2.85 -1.23
N HIS A 249 25.70 2.50 -0.89
CA HIS A 249 25.27 2.34 0.50
C HIS A 249 25.55 0.91 0.97
N PRO A 250 26.06 0.69 2.19
CA PRO A 250 26.42 -0.65 2.69
C PRO A 250 25.24 -1.54 3.09
N THR A 251 24.01 -1.05 3.09
CA THR A 251 22.88 -1.71 3.79
C THR A 251 21.60 -1.73 2.97
N GLY A 252 21.67 -2.17 1.71
CA GLY A 252 20.46 -2.58 1.00
C GLY A 252 19.97 -3.91 1.54
N LEU A 253 18.71 -3.97 1.93
CA LEU A 253 18.05 -5.13 2.50
C LEU A 253 17.88 -6.20 1.42
N VAL A 254 18.34 -7.41 1.75
CA VAL A 254 18.16 -8.60 0.92
C VAL A 254 16.90 -9.30 1.40
N LYS A 255 15.92 -9.43 0.51
CA LYS A 255 14.74 -10.26 0.75
C LYS A 255 15.10 -11.71 0.44
N PRO A 256 15.01 -12.67 1.37
CA PRO A 256 15.52 -14.03 1.13
C PRO A 256 14.88 -14.77 -0.06
N ASP A 257 13.61 -14.50 -0.36
CA ASP A 257 12.86 -15.07 -1.48
C ASP A 257 13.05 -14.32 -2.81
N ASP A 258 13.74 -13.17 -2.79
CA ASP A 258 14.11 -12.41 -4.00
C ASP A 258 15.47 -11.71 -3.79
N ALA A 259 16.51 -12.54 -3.56
CA ALA A 259 17.82 -12.05 -3.18
C ALA A 259 18.50 -11.23 -4.29
N ASP A 260 18.14 -11.47 -5.54
CA ASP A 260 18.74 -10.85 -6.73
C ASP A 260 17.99 -9.62 -7.26
N ALA A 261 16.92 -9.19 -6.56
CA ALA A 261 16.17 -7.99 -6.91
C ALA A 261 17.11 -6.81 -7.23
N LYS A 262 16.98 -6.24 -8.44
CA LYS A 262 17.80 -5.12 -8.90
C LYS A 262 17.54 -3.85 -8.10
N ILE A 263 16.29 -3.67 -7.65
CA ILE A 263 15.90 -2.57 -6.77
C ILE A 263 15.71 -3.13 -5.37
N LYS A 264 16.48 -2.63 -4.41
CA LYS A 264 16.46 -3.10 -3.00
C LYS A 264 15.97 -2.02 -2.06
N PHE A 265 15.28 -2.46 -1.01
CA PHE A 265 14.89 -1.58 0.07
C PHE A 265 16.13 -1.15 0.87
N LEU A 266 16.17 0.10 1.35
CA LEU A 266 17.30 0.58 2.14
C LEU A 266 17.06 0.37 3.64
N ALA A 267 17.99 -0.33 4.32
CA ALA A 267 18.05 -0.32 5.78
C ALA A 267 18.56 1.05 6.24
N ALA A 268 17.79 1.72 7.11
CA ALA A 268 18.19 3.03 7.64
C ALA A 268 19.59 2.99 8.27
N GLU A 269 20.44 3.95 7.93
CA GLU A 269 21.73 4.13 8.61
C GLU A 269 21.55 4.41 10.11
N ALA A 270 20.39 4.96 10.49
CA ALA A 270 19.98 5.11 11.88
C ALA A 270 19.99 3.79 12.68
N LEU A 271 19.77 2.63 12.04
CA LEU A 271 19.88 1.31 12.71
C LEU A 271 21.31 1.06 13.23
N ARG A 272 22.33 1.48 12.48
CA ARG A 272 23.73 1.46 12.93
C ARG A 272 24.00 2.57 13.95
N GLY A 273 23.39 3.74 13.73
CA GLY A 273 23.44 4.89 14.64
C GLY A 273 23.01 4.57 16.07
N VAL A 274 21.96 3.77 16.22
CA VAL A 274 21.42 3.34 17.53
C VAL A 274 22.10 2.09 18.11
N GLY A 275 23.21 1.63 17.54
CA GLY A 275 24.01 0.54 18.10
C GLY A 275 24.04 -0.75 17.28
N GLY A 276 23.34 -0.81 16.14
CA GLY A 276 23.39 -1.97 15.25
C GLY A 276 24.81 -2.27 14.75
N ILE A 277 25.21 -3.54 14.82
CA ILE A 277 26.52 -4.01 14.34
C ILE A 277 26.38 -4.78 13.03
N ILE A 278 27.46 -4.85 12.25
CA ILE A 278 27.50 -5.67 11.03
C ILE A 278 28.39 -6.89 11.26
N LEU A 279 27.81 -8.07 11.03
CA LEU A 279 28.51 -9.36 11.05
C LEU A 279 28.68 -9.90 9.63
N ASN A 280 29.80 -10.55 9.37
CA ASN A 280 30.02 -11.33 8.15
C ASN A 280 29.42 -12.74 8.25
N ALA A 281 29.64 -13.57 7.22
CA ALA A 281 29.14 -14.95 7.20
C ALA A 281 29.63 -15.80 8.38
N GLU A 282 30.83 -15.52 8.87
CA GLU A 282 31.46 -16.21 9.99
C GLU A 282 31.03 -15.65 11.37
N GLY A 283 30.08 -14.71 11.42
CA GLY A 283 29.61 -14.11 12.68
C GLY A 283 30.57 -13.11 13.32
N LYS A 284 31.56 -12.62 12.57
CA LYS A 284 32.57 -11.67 13.07
C LYS A 284 32.28 -10.25 12.60
N ARG A 285 32.57 -9.29 13.47
CA ARG A 285 32.65 -7.86 13.09
C ARG A 285 33.89 -7.63 12.24
N PHE A 286 33.81 -6.71 11.28
CA PHE A 286 34.92 -6.42 10.35
C PHE A 286 35.09 -4.95 10.00
N CYS A 287 34.25 -4.03 10.50
CA CYS A 287 34.34 -2.61 10.17
C CYS A 287 33.87 -1.70 11.32
N ASN A 288 34.19 -0.41 11.21
CA ASN A 288 33.46 0.65 11.91
C ASN A 288 32.06 0.81 11.30
N GLU A 289 31.00 0.45 12.02
CA GLU A 289 29.65 0.60 11.49
C GLU A 289 29.22 2.07 11.33
N LEU A 290 29.91 3.02 11.96
CA LEU A 290 29.70 4.47 11.79
C LEU A 290 30.79 5.15 10.95
N GLY A 291 31.59 4.35 10.24
CA GLY A 291 32.49 4.86 9.22
C GLY A 291 31.73 5.51 8.05
N ARG A 292 32.46 6.18 7.16
CA ARG A 292 31.89 6.65 5.90
C ARG A 292 31.40 5.48 5.06
N ARG A 293 30.40 5.71 4.22
CA ARG A 293 29.77 4.65 3.41
C ARG A 293 30.77 3.96 2.49
N ASP A 294 31.65 4.72 1.84
CA ASP A 294 32.73 4.19 0.99
C ASP A 294 33.71 3.28 1.75
N TYR A 295 34.05 3.63 2.99
CA TYR A 295 34.83 2.78 3.89
C TYR A 295 34.07 1.50 4.24
N VAL A 296 32.82 1.60 4.70
CA VAL A 296 32.05 0.41 5.11
C VAL A 296 31.85 -0.55 3.94
N THR A 297 31.48 -0.06 2.76
CA THR A 297 31.36 -0.90 1.56
C THR A 297 32.71 -1.47 1.13
N GLY A 298 33.80 -0.69 1.27
CA GLY A 298 35.15 -1.16 1.00
C GLY A 298 35.59 -2.30 1.92
N GLU A 299 35.21 -2.27 3.20
CA GLU A 299 35.45 -3.37 4.14
C GLU A 299 34.54 -4.57 3.85
N MET A 300 33.31 -4.34 3.36
CA MET A 300 32.44 -5.43 2.90
C MET A 300 33.06 -6.17 1.72
N TRP A 301 33.65 -5.49 0.73
CA TRP A 301 34.31 -6.14 -0.40
C TRP A 301 35.54 -6.97 -0.02
N LYS A 302 36.16 -6.68 1.12
CA LYS A 302 37.29 -7.46 1.68
C LYS A 302 36.84 -8.62 2.57
N SER A 303 35.55 -8.66 2.92
CA SER A 303 34.95 -9.61 3.86
C SER A 303 34.00 -10.57 3.14
N LYS A 304 33.50 -11.58 3.86
CA LYS A 304 32.74 -12.68 3.28
C LYS A 304 31.22 -12.53 3.52
N PRO A 305 30.39 -12.43 2.45
CA PRO A 305 28.94 -12.44 2.56
C PRO A 305 28.39 -13.84 2.88
N PRO A 306 27.15 -13.99 3.38
CA PRO A 306 26.15 -12.93 3.59
C PRO A 306 26.45 -12.05 4.80
N PHE A 307 26.24 -10.74 4.65
CA PHE A 307 26.39 -9.76 5.72
C PHE A 307 25.08 -9.57 6.48
N ARG A 308 25.15 -9.40 7.79
CA ARG A 308 23.98 -9.26 8.67
C ARG A 308 24.10 -7.99 9.51
N LEU A 309 23.08 -7.15 9.45
CA LEU A 309 22.89 -6.03 10.38
C LEU A 309 22.09 -6.53 11.58
N CYS A 310 22.71 -6.53 12.76
CA CYS A 310 22.13 -7.08 13.99
C CYS A 310 21.88 -5.96 15.01
N LEU A 311 20.65 -5.88 15.52
CA LEU A 311 20.24 -4.99 16.59
C LEU A 311 19.82 -5.81 17.81
N ASN A 312 20.47 -5.59 18.95
CA ASN A 312 20.02 -6.13 20.24
C ASN A 312 18.76 -5.41 20.74
N LYS A 313 18.26 -5.77 21.93
CA LYS A 313 17.04 -5.19 22.48
C LYS A 313 17.15 -3.68 22.68
N ALA A 314 18.22 -3.21 23.32
CA ALA A 314 18.41 -1.78 23.60
C ALA A 314 18.43 -0.93 22.31
N ALA A 315 19.16 -1.40 21.29
CA ALA A 315 19.22 -0.74 19.98
C ALA A 315 17.88 -0.77 19.25
N SER A 316 17.18 -1.91 19.28
CA SER A 316 15.90 -2.07 18.60
C SER A 316 14.77 -1.29 19.28
N ASP A 317 14.76 -1.15 20.61
CA ASP A 317 13.76 -0.38 21.34
C ASP A 317 13.75 1.11 20.92
N GLU A 318 14.92 1.71 20.66
CA GLU A 318 15.02 3.11 20.19
C GLU A 318 14.53 3.35 18.75
N ILE A 319 14.36 2.28 17.98
CA ILE A 319 13.99 2.35 16.56
C ILE A 319 12.96 1.27 16.17
N ILE A 320 12.13 0.87 17.15
CA ILE A 320 11.28 -0.32 17.06
C ILE A 320 10.30 -0.28 15.90
N TRP A 321 9.86 0.93 15.50
CA TRP A 321 8.99 1.10 14.35
C TRP A 321 9.65 0.61 13.06
N HIS A 322 10.94 0.94 12.82
CA HIS A 322 11.69 0.43 11.66
C HIS A 322 11.85 -1.08 11.72
N CYS A 323 12.22 -1.63 12.89
CA CYS A 323 12.36 -3.06 13.07
C CYS A 323 11.07 -3.80 12.72
N LYS A 324 9.93 -3.37 13.28
CA LYS A 324 8.62 -3.94 12.99
C LYS A 324 8.21 -3.78 11.53
N HIS A 325 8.47 -2.60 10.94
CA HIS A 325 8.18 -2.35 9.52
C HIS A 325 8.96 -3.29 8.61
N TYR A 326 10.27 -3.44 8.83
CA TYR A 326 11.12 -4.33 8.05
C TYR A 326 10.78 -5.81 8.26
N THR A 327 10.38 -6.20 9.47
CA THR A 327 9.86 -7.55 9.73
C THR A 327 8.54 -7.81 9.02
N GLY A 328 7.62 -6.85 9.02
CA GLY A 328 6.36 -6.95 8.28
C GLY A 328 6.54 -7.10 6.77
N ARG A 329 7.64 -6.58 6.21
CA ARG A 329 8.01 -6.73 4.79
C ARG A 329 8.85 -7.97 4.48
N GLY A 330 9.17 -8.80 5.48
CA GLY A 330 9.96 -10.03 5.30
C GLY A 330 11.45 -9.81 5.01
N VAL A 331 11.98 -8.61 5.23
CA VAL A 331 13.39 -8.24 4.98
C VAL A 331 14.23 -8.15 6.25
N MET A 332 13.61 -8.35 7.41
CA MET A 332 14.26 -8.42 8.72
C MET A 332 13.58 -9.51 9.57
N LYS A 333 14.35 -10.29 10.31
CA LYS A 333 13.87 -11.39 11.14
C LYS A 333 14.13 -11.11 12.62
N TYR A 334 13.17 -11.46 13.47
CA TYR A 334 13.31 -11.44 14.92
C TYR A 334 13.79 -12.81 15.42
N TYR A 335 14.72 -12.79 16.38
CA TYR A 335 15.23 -13.96 17.08
C TYR A 335 15.00 -13.75 18.57
N GLY A 336 14.44 -14.76 19.24
CA GLY A 336 14.17 -14.71 20.68
C GLY A 336 15.44 -14.72 21.53
N SER A 337 16.55 -15.19 20.97
CA SER A 337 17.84 -15.28 21.65
C SER A 337 19.02 -15.23 20.66
N GLY A 338 20.21 -14.84 21.13
CA GLY A 338 21.43 -14.94 20.34
C GLY A 338 21.83 -16.39 20.02
N ALA A 339 21.39 -17.36 20.82
CA ALA A 339 21.54 -18.78 20.52
C ALA A 339 20.77 -19.20 19.27
N ASP A 340 19.53 -18.70 19.11
CA ASP A 340 18.73 -18.96 17.90
C ASP A 340 19.35 -18.30 16.67
N LEU A 341 19.91 -17.10 16.82
CA LEU A 341 20.64 -16.43 15.75
C LEU A 341 21.87 -17.22 15.31
N ALA A 342 22.70 -17.67 16.26
CA ALA A 342 23.89 -18.47 15.97
C ALA A 342 23.52 -19.78 15.24
N LYS A 343 22.45 -20.44 15.68
CA LYS A 343 21.92 -21.66 15.05
C LYS A 343 21.48 -21.41 13.61
N ASP A 344 20.73 -20.34 13.35
CA ASP A 344 20.26 -19.97 12.01
C ASP A 344 21.41 -19.55 11.09
N MET A 345 22.47 -18.95 11.64
CA MET A 345 23.69 -18.63 10.92
C MET A 345 24.58 -19.85 10.63
N GLY A 346 24.34 -20.99 11.28
CA GLY A 346 25.18 -22.18 11.15
C GLY A 346 26.55 -22.06 11.82
N ILE A 347 26.67 -21.26 12.89
CA ILE A 347 27.91 -21.03 13.64
C ILE A 347 27.76 -21.34 15.13
N SER A 348 28.88 -21.49 15.84
CA SER A 348 28.88 -21.66 17.30
C SER A 348 28.46 -20.36 18.01
N LEU A 349 27.63 -20.47 19.04
CA LEU A 349 27.21 -19.34 19.89
C LEU A 349 28.41 -18.53 20.40
N SER A 350 29.48 -19.22 20.81
CA SER A 350 30.73 -18.60 21.29
C SER A 350 31.34 -17.59 20.32
N VAL A 351 31.09 -17.72 19.01
CA VAL A 351 31.62 -16.79 18.00
C VAL A 351 30.90 -15.45 18.07
N ILE A 352 29.57 -15.43 18.23
CA ILE A 352 28.81 -14.18 18.35
C ILE A 352 29.02 -13.56 19.73
N GLU A 353 29.10 -14.39 20.79
CA GLU A 353 29.45 -13.96 22.15
C GLU A 353 30.81 -13.23 22.13
N GLN A 354 31.83 -13.84 21.51
CA GLN A 354 33.15 -13.22 21.37
C GLN A 354 33.09 -11.90 20.57
N ALA A 355 32.34 -11.86 19.46
CA ALA A 355 32.23 -10.64 18.66
C ALA A 355 31.60 -9.46 19.44
N HIS A 356 30.64 -9.75 20.33
CA HIS A 356 30.03 -8.75 21.21
C HIS A 356 30.93 -8.40 22.39
N GLU A 357 31.64 -9.37 22.98
CA GLU A 357 32.59 -9.12 24.05
C GLU A 357 33.73 -8.20 23.58
N GLU A 358 34.30 -8.46 22.40
CA GLU A 358 35.31 -7.60 21.79
C GLU A 358 34.79 -6.17 21.56
N HIS A 359 33.51 -6.03 21.16
CA HIS A 359 32.86 -4.74 20.97
C HIS A 359 32.62 -4.02 22.30
N PHE A 360 32.17 -4.73 23.34
CA PHE A 360 31.94 -4.22 24.68
C PHE A 360 33.24 -3.76 25.34
N GLN A 361 34.29 -4.57 25.27
CA GLN A 361 35.61 -4.21 25.80
C GLN A 361 36.22 -3.02 25.06
N ALA A 362 36.02 -2.91 23.74
CA ALA A 362 36.44 -1.72 23.00
C ALA A 362 35.73 -0.46 23.51
N ALA A 363 34.43 -0.52 23.77
CA ALA A 363 33.66 0.60 24.28
C ALA A 363 34.11 1.03 25.69
N LYS A 364 34.32 0.07 26.61
CA LYS A 364 34.83 0.32 27.96
C LYS A 364 36.18 1.01 27.94
N LYS A 365 37.06 0.61 27.03
CA LYS A 365 38.38 1.25 26.84
C LYS A 365 38.28 2.68 26.30
N THR A 366 37.32 2.96 25.42
CA THR A 366 37.07 4.32 24.92
C THR A 366 36.50 5.23 26.00
N GLU A 367 35.63 4.72 26.88
CA GLU A 367 35.14 5.47 28.06
C GLU A 367 36.29 5.90 28.99
N THR A 368 37.31 5.04 29.16
CA THR A 368 38.44 5.33 30.06
C THR A 368 39.55 6.19 29.43
N HIS A 369 39.71 6.16 28.11
CA HIS A 369 40.73 6.91 27.38
C HIS A 369 40.14 7.55 26.11
N PRO A 370 39.37 8.65 26.25
CA PRO A 370 38.65 9.26 25.13
C PRO A 370 39.57 9.85 24.06
N ASP A 371 40.79 10.30 24.43
CA ASP A 371 41.68 11.04 23.53
C ASP A 371 43.01 10.33 23.17
N ASP A 372 43.50 9.35 23.95
CA ASP A 372 44.91 8.86 23.85
C ASP A 372 45.13 7.33 24.04
N GLY A 373 44.17 6.45 23.71
CA GLY A 373 44.37 4.99 23.82
C GLY A 373 45.26 4.38 22.71
N PRO A 374 45.99 3.26 22.96
CA PRO A 374 46.93 2.62 22.01
C PRO A 374 46.21 1.77 20.94
N TYR A 375 45.08 2.25 20.43
CA TYR A 375 44.24 1.56 19.45
C TYR A 375 44.01 2.49 18.26
N PRO A 376 44.04 1.99 17.01
CA PRO A 376 44.27 2.84 15.85
C PRO A 376 43.07 3.74 15.57
N ALA A 377 43.18 4.96 16.07
CA ALA A 377 42.38 6.09 15.69
C ALA A 377 43.27 7.31 15.79
N TYR A 378 43.72 7.90 14.68
CA TYR A 378 44.13 9.30 14.75
C TYR A 378 43.61 10.13 13.58
N PRO A 379 42.80 11.16 13.88
CA PRO A 379 42.69 12.36 13.08
C PRO A 379 43.68 13.47 13.51
N SER A 380 44.70 13.18 14.34
CA SER A 380 45.63 14.18 14.90
C SER A 380 47.01 14.27 14.22
N GLY A 381 47.33 13.40 13.24
CA GLY A 381 48.62 13.44 12.54
C GLY A 381 49.83 12.91 13.35
N LYS A 382 49.59 12.16 14.44
CA LYS A 382 50.64 11.45 15.21
C LYS A 382 50.63 9.94 14.94
N CYS A 383 51.81 9.32 14.93
CA CYS A 383 51.99 7.85 14.79
C CYS A 383 52.62 7.26 16.06
N TRP A 384 52.16 6.06 16.47
CA TRP A 384 52.72 5.29 17.58
C TRP A 384 53.98 4.53 17.12
N ASP A 385 55.08 4.69 17.86
CA ASP A 385 56.33 3.96 17.65
C ASP A 385 56.42 2.82 18.68
N GLU A 386 56.17 1.58 18.26
CA GLU A 386 56.25 0.39 19.13
C GLU A 386 57.66 0.15 19.69
N ALA A 387 58.72 0.62 19.02
CA ALA A 387 60.08 0.46 19.51
C ALA A 387 60.43 1.46 20.62
N ARG A 388 59.63 2.53 20.79
CA ARG A 388 59.89 3.63 21.74
C ARG A 388 58.76 3.87 22.75
N GLU A 389 57.69 3.07 22.69
CA GLU A 389 56.49 3.22 23.51
C GLU A 389 55.98 4.68 23.60
N SER A 390 56.02 5.42 22.49
CA SER A 390 55.67 6.84 22.46
C SER A 390 55.10 7.30 21.10
N PHE A 391 54.42 8.45 21.10
CA PHE A 391 53.83 9.08 19.91
C PHE A 391 54.73 10.15 19.30
N CYS A 392 54.90 10.11 17.98
CA CYS A 392 55.66 11.11 17.20
C CYS A 392 54.73 11.97 16.33
N THR A 393 54.96 13.28 16.29
CA THR A 393 54.28 14.26 15.41
C THR A 393 55.03 14.44 14.08
N CYS A 394 54.32 14.47 12.95
CA CYS A 394 54.83 15.17 11.77
C CYS A 394 54.76 16.67 12.05
N GLU A 395 55.89 17.31 12.32
CA GLU A 395 55.94 18.76 12.48
C GLU A 395 55.68 19.50 11.16
N SER A 396 55.11 20.70 11.32
CA SER A 396 54.65 21.66 10.33
C SER A 396 55.59 21.92 9.16
N VAL A 397 55.05 21.98 7.94
CA VAL A 397 55.75 22.60 6.81
C VAL A 397 55.64 24.12 6.95
N ASP A 398 56.73 24.71 7.45
CA ASP A 398 57.01 26.14 7.29
C ASP A 398 57.30 26.46 5.81
N SER A 399 56.88 27.64 5.39
CA SER A 399 56.78 28.13 4.02
C SER A 399 58.11 28.51 3.34
N SER A 400 59.26 28.11 3.87
CA SER A 400 60.54 28.44 3.25
C SER A 400 61.64 27.42 3.55
N SER A 401 61.95 26.55 2.58
CA SER A 401 63.31 26.14 2.17
C SER A 401 63.33 24.76 1.50
N ARG A 402 64.33 24.55 0.65
CA ARG A 402 64.50 23.42 -0.26
C ARG A 402 65.13 22.20 0.46
N ALA A 403 64.54 21.03 0.14
CA ALA A 403 65.17 19.73 -0.12
C ALA A 403 65.71 18.83 1.01
N LEU A 404 65.38 17.53 0.83
CA LEU A 404 65.89 16.26 1.39
C LEU A 404 65.40 15.86 2.81
N SER A 405 64.96 14.64 3.10
CA SER A 405 64.90 13.39 2.34
C SER A 405 63.84 12.45 2.94
N CYS A 406 62.88 11.97 2.15
CA CYS A 406 62.18 10.73 2.45
C CYS A 406 61.89 10.01 1.14
N ARG A 407 62.70 8.99 0.84
CA ARG A 407 62.54 8.11 -0.33
C ARG A 407 61.26 7.28 -0.13
N CYS A 408 60.11 7.73 -0.63
CA CYS A 408 58.98 6.82 -0.80
C CYS A 408 57.88 7.22 -1.79
N LEU A 409 58.08 8.19 -2.67
CA LEU A 409 57.11 8.51 -3.72
C LEU A 409 57.81 8.95 -4.99
N VAL A 410 57.79 8.10 -6.03
CA VAL A 410 57.37 8.38 -7.42
C VAL A 410 57.62 7.08 -8.22
N GLN A 411 56.57 6.34 -8.59
CA GLN A 411 56.39 5.75 -9.93
C GLN A 411 55.11 4.90 -10.06
N PHE A 412 54.38 5.18 -11.15
CA PHE A 412 53.26 4.46 -11.78
C PHE A 412 51.89 4.43 -11.09
N GLY A 413 50.88 4.66 -11.92
CA GLY A 413 49.49 4.95 -11.55
C GLY A 413 48.74 3.72 -11.05
N GLU A 414 48.08 3.91 -9.92
CA GLU A 414 47.02 3.06 -9.37
C GLU A 414 46.32 3.88 -8.27
N LEU A 415 44.99 3.79 -8.20
CA LEU A 415 44.13 4.41 -7.20
C LEU A 415 44.60 4.06 -5.77
N LYS A 416 45.32 4.96 -5.11
CA LYS A 416 45.71 4.78 -3.70
C LYS A 416 44.59 5.23 -2.77
N HIS A 417 43.84 4.24 -2.30
CA HIS A 417 42.99 4.30 -1.12
C HIS A 417 43.71 4.93 0.08
N HIS A 418 43.10 5.94 0.70
CA HIS A 418 43.44 6.37 2.06
C HIS A 418 43.16 5.21 3.02
N ARG A 419 44.21 4.49 3.42
CA ARG A 419 44.12 3.43 4.44
C ARG A 419 43.91 4.08 5.82
N GLN A 420 42.72 3.93 6.39
CA GLN A 420 42.56 3.94 7.84
C GLN A 420 42.98 2.55 8.34
N ALA A 421 44.06 2.48 9.11
CA ALA A 421 44.63 1.21 9.57
C ALA A 421 43.73 0.56 10.64
N SER A 422 43.45 -0.73 10.45
CA SER A 422 42.61 -1.59 11.30
C SER A 422 43.50 -2.35 12.32
N GLY A 423 43.22 -2.21 13.61
CA GLY A 423 43.91 -2.93 14.70
C GLY A 423 43.35 -4.34 14.92
N LYS A 424 43.65 -5.00 16.06
CA LYS A 424 43.20 -6.39 16.32
C LYS A 424 41.67 -6.62 16.33
N THR A 425 40.85 -5.60 16.59
CA THR A 425 39.36 -5.64 16.38
C THR A 425 38.92 -4.97 15.06
N GLY A 426 39.87 -4.44 14.31
CA GLY A 426 39.75 -3.83 12.99
C GLY A 426 38.91 -2.55 12.85
N SER A 427 38.14 -2.16 13.88
CA SER A 427 37.04 -1.21 13.66
C SER A 427 37.37 0.28 13.84
N GLY A 428 38.35 0.74 14.64
CA GLY A 428 38.60 2.19 14.81
C GLY A 428 37.37 3.03 15.21
N LYS A 429 36.36 2.40 15.83
CA LYS A 429 35.06 2.99 16.18
C LYS A 429 35.20 3.92 17.38
N LYS A 430 34.70 5.15 17.25
CA LYS A 430 34.79 6.22 18.28
C LYS A 430 33.54 6.37 19.14
N PHE A 431 32.40 5.92 18.62
CA PHE A 431 31.10 6.14 19.27
C PHE A 431 30.42 4.79 19.41
N PHE A 432 30.02 4.49 20.64
CA PHE A 432 29.35 3.27 21.04
C PHE A 432 27.99 3.64 21.61
N HIS A 433 26.97 2.86 21.27
CA HIS A 433 25.59 3.07 21.70
C HIS A 433 24.93 1.70 21.84
N ASN A 434 24.12 1.52 22.89
CA ASN A 434 23.38 0.28 23.15
C ASN A 434 24.23 -1.01 23.04
N ILE A 435 25.39 -1.03 23.69
CA ILE A 435 26.30 -2.18 23.72
C ILE A 435 25.90 -3.17 24.82
N ILE A 436 26.22 -4.46 24.62
CA ILE A 436 26.03 -5.53 25.61
C ILE A 436 27.31 -6.36 25.74
N PRO A 437 27.62 -6.90 26.94
CA PRO A 437 28.72 -7.86 27.12
C PRO A 437 28.42 -9.19 26.40
N GLY A 438 29.47 -9.98 26.13
CA GLY A 438 29.35 -11.20 25.35
C GLY A 438 28.48 -12.28 26.00
N ASP A 439 28.54 -12.42 27.32
CA ASP A 439 27.76 -13.40 28.10
C ASP A 439 26.24 -13.14 28.06
N ALA A 440 25.82 -11.90 27.84
CA ALA A 440 24.42 -11.54 27.69
C ALA A 440 23.82 -12.04 26.36
N VAL A 441 24.64 -12.21 25.31
CA VAL A 441 24.19 -12.56 23.95
C VAL A 441 23.32 -13.81 23.92
N LYS A 442 23.65 -14.83 24.73
CA LYS A 442 22.95 -16.11 24.75
C LYS A 442 21.43 -15.95 24.91
N ASN A 443 20.98 -15.04 25.76
CA ASN A 443 19.56 -14.84 26.09
C ASN A 443 18.98 -13.54 25.52
N GLU A 444 19.81 -12.73 24.86
CA GLU A 444 19.41 -11.44 24.32
C GLU A 444 18.61 -11.63 23.01
N PRO A 445 17.45 -10.96 22.85
CA PRO A 445 16.72 -10.99 21.59
C PRO A 445 17.36 -10.07 20.53
N PHE A 446 17.23 -10.44 19.26
CA PHE A 446 17.82 -9.69 18.15
C PHE A 446 16.83 -9.46 17.01
N TYR A 447 16.92 -8.29 16.39
CA TYR A 447 16.42 -8.03 15.03
C TYR A 447 17.59 -8.07 14.05
N VAL A 448 17.47 -8.90 13.01
CA VAL A 448 18.57 -9.11 12.06
C VAL A 448 18.06 -8.99 10.63
N ALA A 449 18.78 -8.22 9.80
CA ALA A 449 18.54 -8.13 8.37
C ALA A 449 19.77 -8.59 7.58
N ILE A 450 19.54 -9.33 6.50
CA ILE A 450 20.60 -9.61 5.51
C ILE A 450 20.78 -8.36 4.65
N ILE A 451 22.02 -7.94 4.47
CA ILE A 451 22.36 -6.68 3.79
C ILE A 451 23.42 -6.88 2.69
N THR A 452 23.40 -6.00 1.70
CA THR A 452 24.38 -5.97 0.60
C THR A 452 24.70 -4.52 0.17
N PRO A 453 25.86 -4.24 -0.44
CA PRO A 453 26.14 -2.94 -1.05
C PRO A 453 25.19 -2.63 -2.22
N VAL A 454 24.70 -1.39 -2.30
CA VAL A 454 23.71 -0.94 -3.30
C VAL A 454 24.02 0.48 -3.81
N ILE A 455 23.85 0.75 -5.11
CA ILE A 455 23.91 2.12 -5.66
C ILE A 455 22.82 2.95 -5.00
N HIS A 456 23.16 4.15 -4.53
CA HIS A 456 22.26 4.92 -3.69
C HIS A 456 22.10 6.39 -4.08
N TYR A 457 23.19 7.12 -4.29
CA TYR A 457 23.13 8.56 -4.52
C TYR A 457 24.23 9.01 -5.48
N CYS A 458 23.91 9.89 -6.41
CA CYS A 458 24.83 10.50 -7.36
C CYS A 458 25.25 11.88 -6.83
N MET A 459 26.50 12.05 -6.40
CA MET A 459 26.97 13.32 -5.84
C MET A 459 27.25 14.37 -6.91
N GLY A 460 27.53 13.92 -8.14
CA GLY A 460 27.69 14.78 -9.29
C GLY A 460 26.38 15.13 -9.97
N GLY A 461 26.41 16.26 -10.67
CA GLY A 461 25.26 16.85 -11.33
C GLY A 461 25.61 18.18 -11.98
N LEU A 462 24.61 19.03 -12.20
CA LEU A 462 24.79 20.38 -12.72
C LEU A 462 25.54 21.23 -11.68
N LEU A 463 26.66 21.83 -12.06
CA LEU A 463 27.42 22.72 -11.18
C LEU A 463 26.56 23.96 -10.87
N ILE A 464 26.39 24.24 -9.58
CA ILE A 464 25.66 25.41 -9.09
C ILE A 464 26.57 26.38 -8.33
N ASP A 465 26.15 27.65 -8.25
CA ASP A 465 26.69 28.61 -7.27
C ASP A 465 25.86 28.65 -5.98
N THR A 466 26.14 29.63 -5.12
CA THR A 466 25.46 29.82 -3.83
C THR A 466 24.03 30.35 -3.95
N ASP A 467 23.59 30.78 -5.14
CA ASP A 467 22.20 31.12 -5.44
C ASP A 467 21.46 29.94 -6.11
N SER A 468 22.06 28.74 -6.10
CA SER A 468 21.60 27.55 -6.82
C SER A 468 21.49 27.74 -8.34
N ALA A 469 22.12 28.78 -8.91
CA ALA A 469 22.07 29.02 -10.35
C ALA A 469 23.04 28.06 -11.06
N CYS A 470 22.57 27.44 -12.15
CA CYS A 470 23.41 26.55 -12.94
C CYS A 470 24.53 27.33 -13.62
N ILE A 471 25.77 26.88 -13.47
CA ILE A 471 26.94 27.52 -14.07
C ILE A 471 27.12 27.04 -15.50
N GLY A 472 27.17 27.98 -16.45
CA GLY A 472 27.42 27.74 -17.86
C GLY A 472 28.87 27.44 -18.20
N SER A 473 29.09 27.02 -19.44
CA SER A 473 30.43 26.75 -20.00
C SER A 473 31.42 27.92 -19.85
N ASP A 474 30.91 29.16 -19.82
CA ASP A 474 31.67 30.40 -19.63
C ASP A 474 31.95 30.77 -18.15
N ASN A 475 31.70 29.86 -17.21
CA ASN A 475 31.84 30.06 -15.75
C ASN A 475 30.93 31.16 -15.18
N LYS A 476 29.83 31.48 -15.85
CA LYS A 476 28.81 32.41 -15.35
C LYS A 476 27.49 31.67 -15.16
N ALA A 477 26.61 32.20 -14.29
CA ALA A 477 25.27 31.67 -14.14
C ALA A 477 24.51 31.71 -15.49
N VAL A 478 23.84 30.61 -15.84
CA VAL A 478 22.89 30.55 -16.95
C VAL A 478 21.61 31.27 -16.50
N PRO A 479 21.27 32.45 -17.06
CA PRO A 479 20.14 33.23 -16.56
C PRO A 479 18.84 32.43 -16.65
N GLY A 480 18.07 32.40 -15.56
CA GLY A 480 16.80 31.67 -15.49
C GLY A 480 16.90 30.16 -15.32
N LEU A 481 18.09 29.58 -15.15
CA LEU A 481 18.26 28.14 -14.89
C LEU A 481 18.84 27.89 -13.50
N TYR A 482 18.13 27.12 -12.69
CA TYR A 482 18.51 26.73 -11.33
C TYR A 482 18.46 25.22 -11.17
N ALA A 483 19.18 24.68 -10.17
CA ALA A 483 19.13 23.26 -9.81
C ALA A 483 19.07 23.06 -8.29
N ALA A 484 18.32 22.06 -7.85
CA ALA A 484 18.13 21.75 -6.43
C ALA A 484 18.04 20.25 -6.13
N GLY A 485 18.66 19.81 -5.04
CA GLY A 485 18.77 18.40 -4.68
C GLY A 485 19.76 17.63 -5.55
N GLU A 486 19.58 16.32 -5.69
CA GLU A 486 20.56 15.40 -6.32
C GLU A 486 20.87 15.68 -7.80
N VAL A 487 20.09 16.51 -8.49
CA VAL A 487 20.42 16.96 -9.86
C VAL A 487 21.56 17.99 -9.87
N ALA A 488 21.80 18.67 -8.74
CA ALA A 488 22.88 19.62 -8.56
C ALA A 488 24.16 18.92 -8.09
N GLY A 489 25.31 19.35 -8.62
CA GLY A 489 26.64 18.84 -8.31
C GLY A 489 27.48 19.84 -7.52
N GLY A 490 28.51 19.32 -6.84
CA GLY A 490 29.51 20.11 -6.11
C GLY A 490 29.25 20.24 -4.60
N VAL A 491 28.04 19.95 -4.12
CA VAL A 491 27.66 20.05 -2.70
C VAL A 491 28.38 19.00 -1.84
N HIS A 492 28.41 17.75 -2.29
CA HIS A 492 28.85 16.61 -1.48
C HIS A 492 30.24 16.07 -1.83
N GLY A 493 30.80 16.49 -2.96
CA GLY A 493 32.08 15.99 -3.48
C GLY A 493 32.11 14.46 -3.59
N ASN A 494 33.18 13.83 -3.13
CA ASN A 494 33.39 12.40 -3.38
C ASN A 494 32.60 11.45 -2.46
N ASN A 495 32.01 11.94 -1.37
CA ASN A 495 31.20 11.13 -0.48
C ASN A 495 30.23 11.99 0.35
N ARG A 496 28.94 11.71 0.22
CA ARG A 496 27.87 12.36 1.00
C ARG A 496 27.73 11.76 2.40
N LEU A 497 27.58 12.59 3.42
CA LEU A 497 27.22 12.14 4.78
C LEU A 497 25.74 11.72 4.89
N GLY A 498 25.46 10.71 5.72
CA GLY A 498 24.08 10.26 6.00
C GLY A 498 23.23 11.42 6.53
N GLY A 499 21.99 11.57 6.03
CA GLY A 499 21.07 12.67 6.37
C GLY A 499 21.24 13.96 5.56
N ASN A 500 22.39 14.19 4.90
CA ASN A 500 22.61 15.41 4.10
C ASN A 500 21.75 15.45 2.82
N SER A 501 21.23 14.32 2.32
CA SER A 501 20.41 14.31 1.08
C SER A 501 19.06 15.00 1.25
N LEU A 502 18.37 14.78 2.37
CA LEU A 502 17.12 15.49 2.64
C LEU A 502 17.39 16.98 2.92
N LEU A 503 18.48 17.27 3.63
CA LEU A 503 18.87 18.64 3.93
C LEU A 503 19.21 19.41 2.64
N ASP A 504 19.98 18.81 1.73
CA ASP A 504 20.31 19.37 0.42
C ASP A 504 19.05 19.71 -0.38
N CYS A 505 18.11 18.77 -0.49
CA CYS A 505 16.82 19.03 -1.14
C CYS A 505 16.12 20.25 -0.55
N VAL A 506 16.06 20.39 0.77
CA VAL A 506 15.38 21.52 1.41
C VAL A 506 16.17 22.81 1.22
N VAL A 507 17.45 22.84 1.60
CA VAL A 507 18.28 24.06 1.53
C VAL A 507 18.37 24.57 0.10
N PHE A 508 18.83 23.74 -0.84
CA PHE A 508 19.03 24.19 -2.22
C PHE A 508 17.71 24.36 -2.97
N GLY A 509 16.65 23.66 -2.57
CA GLY A 509 15.29 23.91 -3.04
C GLY A 509 14.80 25.30 -2.64
N ARG A 510 14.95 25.67 -1.36
CA ARG A 510 14.59 27.00 -0.85
C ARG A 510 15.45 28.10 -1.47
N VAL A 511 16.78 27.90 -1.55
CA VAL A 511 17.71 28.85 -2.20
C VAL A 511 17.32 29.06 -3.67
N ALA A 512 17.07 27.99 -4.43
CA ALA A 512 16.64 28.10 -5.82
C ALA A 512 15.27 28.80 -5.96
N GLY A 513 14.33 28.51 -5.06
CA GLY A 513 13.02 29.15 -5.04
C GLY A 513 13.11 30.66 -4.78
N ILE A 514 13.92 31.07 -3.79
CA ILE A 514 14.19 32.49 -3.50
C ILE A 514 14.86 33.16 -4.69
N ALA A 515 15.89 32.55 -5.27
CA ALA A 515 16.63 33.12 -6.39
C ALA A 515 15.74 33.27 -7.64
N ALA A 516 14.91 32.26 -7.96
CA ALA A 516 13.96 32.32 -9.06
C ALA A 516 12.85 33.37 -8.81
N ALA A 517 12.33 33.47 -7.58
CA ALA A 517 11.36 34.50 -7.23
C ALA A 517 11.93 35.91 -7.35
N LYS A 518 13.16 36.12 -6.85
CA LYS A 518 13.88 37.39 -7.00
C LYS A 518 14.17 37.70 -8.47
N TYR A 519 14.53 36.70 -9.27
CA TYR A 519 14.80 36.87 -10.69
C TYR A 519 13.53 37.21 -11.48
N MET A 520 12.37 36.66 -11.12
CA MET A 520 11.12 36.96 -11.82
C MET A 520 10.45 38.26 -11.36
N LEU A 521 10.38 38.49 -10.05
CA LEU A 521 9.60 39.58 -9.45
C LEU A 521 10.43 40.85 -9.19
N GLY A 522 11.75 40.73 -9.02
CA GLY A 522 12.60 41.87 -8.68
C GLY A 522 12.12 42.59 -7.42
N ALA A 523 11.67 43.84 -7.57
CA ALA A 523 11.14 44.66 -6.48
C ALA A 523 9.72 44.26 -6.02
N ASP A 524 8.99 43.48 -6.80
CA ASP A 524 7.62 43.05 -6.50
C ASP A 524 7.55 41.78 -5.61
N MET A 525 8.71 41.24 -5.25
CA MET A 525 8.84 40.10 -4.34
C MET A 525 8.31 40.48 -2.94
N LYS A 526 7.48 39.61 -2.35
CA LYS A 526 6.85 39.87 -1.06
C LYS A 526 6.67 38.59 -0.27
N ASP A 527 6.73 38.70 1.06
CA ASP A 527 6.47 37.55 1.93
C ASP A 527 4.97 37.22 1.94
N VAL A 528 4.65 35.94 1.77
CA VAL A 528 3.31 35.37 1.77
C VAL A 528 3.28 34.21 2.76
N ASP A 529 2.39 34.25 3.74
CA ASP A 529 2.25 33.13 4.67
C ASP A 529 1.36 32.02 4.07
N LEU A 530 1.95 30.84 3.86
CA LEU A 530 1.23 29.67 3.36
C LEU A 530 0.01 29.32 4.21
N LYS A 531 0.06 29.55 5.53
CA LYS A 531 -1.08 29.29 6.42
C LYS A 531 -2.26 30.21 6.12
N GLU A 532 -2.00 31.49 5.85
CA GLU A 532 -3.05 32.47 5.55
C GLU A 532 -3.72 32.16 4.22
N ILE A 533 -2.94 31.96 3.15
CA ILE A 533 -3.50 31.73 1.80
C ILE A 533 -4.21 30.37 1.64
N THR A 534 -3.91 29.40 2.51
CA THR A 534 -4.59 28.08 2.52
C THR A 534 -5.76 28.00 3.50
N GLY A 535 -6.02 29.06 4.28
CA GLY A 535 -7.12 29.08 5.26
C GLY A 535 -6.84 28.27 6.54
N GLY A 536 -5.59 28.23 7.00
CA GLY A 536 -5.19 27.61 8.28
C GLY A 536 -4.01 26.63 8.21
N GLY A 537 -3.36 26.46 7.05
CA GLY A 537 -2.24 25.53 6.89
C GLY A 537 -2.64 24.05 6.93
N LEU A 538 -1.70 23.20 7.37
CA LEU A 538 -1.94 21.77 7.57
C LEU A 538 -2.47 21.52 8.98
N THR A 539 -3.56 20.76 9.10
CA THR A 539 -4.17 20.35 10.36
C THR A 539 -4.17 18.82 10.44
N GLY A 540 -3.81 18.26 11.60
CA GLY A 540 -3.73 16.80 11.79
C GLY A 540 -2.39 16.18 11.40
N ALA A 541 -2.31 14.85 11.48
CA ALA A 541 -1.14 14.09 11.04
C ALA A 541 -1.04 14.10 9.51
N VAL A 542 0.18 14.09 8.96
CA VAL A 542 0.40 14.03 7.50
C VAL A 542 -0.28 12.78 6.93
N GLU A 543 -1.38 12.98 6.19
CA GLU A 543 -2.16 11.90 5.56
C GLU A 543 -1.53 11.44 4.22
N SER A 544 -2.11 10.45 3.54
CA SER A 544 -1.80 10.19 2.13
C SER A 544 -2.36 11.32 1.25
N SER A 545 -1.56 11.86 0.32
CA SER A 545 -2.01 12.89 -0.63
C SER A 545 -2.49 12.27 -1.95
N LYS A 546 -3.41 12.94 -2.66
CA LYS A 546 -3.96 12.51 -3.97
C LYS A 546 -2.89 12.50 -5.07
N LEU A 547 -1.87 13.34 -4.96
CA LEU A 547 -0.70 13.36 -5.86
C LEU A 547 0.54 12.72 -5.23
N ALA A 548 0.47 12.24 -3.98
CA ALA A 548 1.49 11.40 -3.38
C ALA A 548 1.22 9.93 -3.72
N GLY A 549 2.21 9.25 -4.29
CA GLY A 549 2.09 7.82 -4.54
C GLY A 549 2.23 7.08 -3.22
N GLY A 550 1.41 6.04 -3.00
CA GLY A 550 1.75 5.00 -2.02
C GLY A 550 3.20 4.58 -2.21
N SER A 551 3.90 4.27 -1.11
CA SER A 551 5.34 4.02 -1.15
C SER A 551 5.68 3.10 -2.32
N TYR A 552 6.51 3.58 -3.26
CA TYR A 552 7.06 2.82 -4.42
C TYR A 552 7.56 1.41 -4.02
N GLU A 553 7.83 1.25 -2.72
CA GLU A 553 8.10 0.06 -1.93
C GLU A 553 7.12 -1.12 -2.13
N ASP A 554 5.85 -0.88 -2.49
CA ASP A 554 4.88 -1.98 -2.70
C ASP A 554 5.15 -2.76 -3.99
N LYS A 555 6.00 -2.23 -4.87
CA LYS A 555 6.53 -2.88 -6.09
C LYS A 555 8.04 -3.14 -6.03
N MET A 556 8.72 -2.83 -4.92
CA MET A 556 10.13 -3.20 -4.77
C MET A 556 10.21 -4.71 -4.51
N ASN A 557 11.09 -5.40 -5.25
CA ASN A 557 11.16 -6.87 -5.39
C ASN A 557 10.18 -7.49 -6.42
N SER A 558 9.82 -6.74 -7.47
CA SER A 558 9.36 -7.33 -8.74
C SER A 558 10.47 -7.19 -9.78
N ALA A 559 10.88 -8.28 -10.42
CA ALA A 559 11.96 -8.30 -11.40
C ALA A 559 11.64 -7.38 -12.61
N ALA A 560 12.59 -6.51 -12.96
CA ALA A 560 12.68 -5.90 -14.27
C ALA A 560 13.88 -6.55 -14.98
N ALA A 561 13.62 -7.21 -16.11
CA ALA A 561 14.64 -7.89 -16.90
C ALA A 561 15.63 -6.88 -17.53
N PRO A 562 16.93 -7.22 -17.63
CA PRO A 562 17.92 -6.36 -18.28
C PRO A 562 17.74 -6.34 -19.81
N ALA A 563 17.90 -5.15 -20.40
CA ALA A 563 18.01 -4.97 -21.84
C ALA A 563 19.25 -5.72 -22.37
N GLY A 564 19.04 -6.83 -23.08
CA GLY A 564 20.07 -7.63 -23.69
C GLY A 564 20.66 -6.97 -24.94
N ALA A 565 21.98 -6.79 -24.94
CA ALA A 565 22.77 -6.48 -26.13
C ALA A 565 22.77 -7.65 -27.12
N ALA A 566 22.76 -7.33 -28.42
CA ALA A 566 22.79 -8.30 -29.51
C ALA A 566 24.07 -9.17 -29.50
N PRO A 567 23.95 -10.49 -29.74
CA PRO A 567 25.04 -11.31 -30.27
C PRO A 567 24.84 -11.65 -31.75
N ALA A 568 25.97 -11.90 -32.40
CA ALA A 568 26.21 -11.96 -33.83
C ALA A 568 25.57 -13.14 -34.58
N ALA A 569 25.48 -12.95 -35.90
CA ALA A 569 25.05 -13.91 -36.90
C ALA A 569 25.83 -15.24 -36.84
N GLY A 570 25.06 -16.33 -36.81
CA GLY A 570 25.47 -17.69 -37.16
C GLY A 570 24.24 -18.41 -37.72
N GLY A 571 24.29 -18.73 -39.02
CA GLY A 571 23.12 -19.17 -39.79
C GLY A 571 22.65 -20.60 -39.52
N GLY A 572 21.35 -20.80 -39.75
CA GLY A 572 20.68 -22.09 -39.89
C GLY A 572 19.27 -21.84 -40.38
N GLY A 573 18.97 -22.23 -41.62
CA GLY A 573 17.72 -21.89 -42.31
C GLY A 573 16.47 -22.55 -41.70
N GLY A 574 15.42 -21.75 -41.59
CA GLY A 574 14.03 -22.16 -41.42
C GLY A 574 13.16 -20.97 -41.80
N GLY A 575 12.27 -21.12 -42.79
CA GLY A 575 11.43 -20.04 -43.30
C GLY A 575 10.61 -19.41 -42.18
N GLY A 576 10.72 -18.08 -42.02
CA GLY A 576 9.99 -17.34 -40.98
C GLY A 576 8.48 -17.43 -41.20
N MET A 577 7.75 -17.69 -40.12
CA MET A 577 6.29 -17.81 -40.13
C MET A 577 5.65 -16.44 -40.40
N THR A 578 4.51 -16.41 -41.07
CA THR A 578 3.75 -15.16 -41.31
C THR A 578 2.58 -15.03 -40.33
N LEU A 579 2.07 -13.81 -40.11
CA LEU A 579 0.85 -13.61 -39.32
C LEU A 579 -0.36 -14.36 -39.91
N ALA A 580 -0.38 -14.57 -41.22
CA ALA A 580 -1.42 -15.37 -41.89
C ALA A 580 -1.30 -16.87 -41.58
N ASP A 581 -0.10 -17.35 -41.25
CA ASP A 581 0.09 -18.73 -40.77
C ASP A 581 -0.35 -18.85 -39.31
N VAL A 582 0.03 -17.90 -38.44
CA VAL A 582 -0.41 -17.87 -37.04
C VAL A 582 -1.95 -17.81 -36.94
N ALA A 583 -2.61 -17.03 -37.79
CA ALA A 583 -4.07 -16.90 -37.82
C ALA A 583 -4.84 -18.22 -38.08
N LYS A 584 -4.18 -19.25 -38.60
CA LYS A 584 -4.77 -20.60 -38.79
C LYS A 584 -4.89 -21.38 -37.47
N HIS A 585 -4.10 -21.02 -36.46
CA HIS A 585 -4.00 -21.66 -35.16
C HIS A 585 -4.73 -20.82 -34.09
N ASN A 586 -6.05 -20.69 -34.26
CA ASN A 586 -6.89 -19.78 -33.47
C ASN A 586 -7.91 -20.47 -32.56
N THR A 587 -7.70 -21.75 -32.24
CA THR A 587 -8.65 -22.57 -31.47
C THR A 587 -8.01 -23.17 -30.22
N LYS A 588 -8.81 -23.59 -29.24
CA LYS A 588 -8.28 -24.18 -28.00
C LYS A 588 -7.43 -25.44 -28.20
N ALA A 589 -7.71 -26.23 -29.24
CA ALA A 589 -6.95 -27.45 -29.54
C ALA A 589 -5.71 -27.17 -30.41
N ASP A 590 -5.55 -25.94 -30.89
CA ASP A 590 -4.50 -25.50 -31.80
C ASP A 590 -4.40 -23.96 -31.74
N CYS A 591 -3.64 -23.46 -30.76
CA CYS A 591 -3.63 -22.06 -30.33
C CYS A 591 -2.21 -21.50 -30.38
N TRP A 592 -1.95 -20.63 -31.36
CA TRP A 592 -0.71 -19.88 -31.45
C TRP A 592 -0.94 -18.39 -31.21
N VAL A 593 0.03 -17.70 -30.65
CA VAL A 593 -0.01 -16.24 -30.44
C VAL A 593 1.34 -15.61 -30.80
N VAL A 594 1.35 -14.35 -31.20
CA VAL A 594 2.59 -13.60 -31.38
C VAL A 594 2.83 -12.68 -30.18
N VAL A 595 4.02 -12.71 -29.61
CA VAL A 595 4.45 -11.77 -28.55
C VAL A 595 5.87 -11.32 -28.86
N ASP A 596 6.09 -10.00 -28.95
CA ASP A 596 7.36 -9.37 -29.29
C ASP A 596 8.02 -9.97 -30.55
N GLY A 597 7.21 -10.33 -31.54
CA GLY A 597 7.64 -10.94 -32.80
C GLY A 597 7.99 -12.44 -32.73
N GLN A 598 7.93 -13.07 -31.55
CA GLN A 598 8.00 -14.52 -31.38
C GLN A 598 6.63 -15.14 -31.64
N VAL A 599 6.59 -16.24 -32.38
CA VAL A 599 5.39 -17.07 -32.52
C VAL A 599 5.45 -18.16 -31.45
N LEU A 600 4.42 -18.22 -30.62
CA LEU A 600 4.30 -19.19 -29.53
C LEU A 600 3.18 -20.17 -29.81
N ASP A 601 3.47 -21.47 -29.77
CA ASP A 601 2.46 -22.51 -29.59
C ASP A 601 2.19 -22.68 -28.10
N VAL A 602 1.06 -22.12 -27.67
CA VAL A 602 0.61 -22.12 -26.28
C VAL A 602 -0.45 -23.19 -26.02
N THR A 603 -0.74 -24.05 -27.00
CA THR A 603 -1.84 -25.04 -26.94
C THR A 603 -1.77 -25.90 -25.67
N SER A 604 -0.59 -26.44 -25.37
CA SER A 604 -0.38 -27.28 -24.17
C SER A 604 -0.24 -26.47 -22.88
N PHE A 605 0.08 -25.18 -23.01
CA PHE A 605 0.27 -24.27 -21.88
C PHE A 605 -1.03 -23.55 -21.47
N LEU A 606 -2.06 -23.56 -22.32
CA LEU A 606 -3.36 -22.92 -22.06
C LEU A 606 -3.90 -23.31 -20.68
N SER A 607 -3.90 -24.61 -20.36
CA SER A 607 -4.42 -25.16 -19.10
C SER A 607 -3.55 -24.84 -17.88
N GLU A 608 -2.29 -24.47 -18.10
CA GLU A 608 -1.32 -24.14 -17.06
C GLU A 608 -1.20 -22.62 -16.84
N HIS A 609 -1.82 -21.81 -17.69
CA HIS A 609 -1.75 -20.36 -17.62
C HIS A 609 -2.46 -19.81 -16.36
N PRO A 610 -1.77 -19.04 -15.48
CA PRO A 610 -2.33 -18.56 -14.21
C PRO A 610 -3.54 -17.62 -14.34
N GLY A 611 -3.67 -16.94 -15.49
CA GLY A 611 -4.82 -16.10 -15.83
C GLY A 611 -6.01 -16.87 -16.41
N GLY A 612 -5.89 -18.20 -16.51
CA GLY A 612 -6.83 -19.08 -17.20
C GLY A 612 -6.64 -19.08 -18.72
N GLU A 613 -7.11 -20.14 -19.37
CA GLU A 613 -6.99 -20.38 -20.82
C GLU A 613 -7.59 -19.22 -21.66
N LEU A 614 -8.70 -18.64 -21.18
CA LEU A 614 -9.45 -17.57 -21.87
C LEU A 614 -8.62 -16.29 -22.06
N ALA A 615 -7.65 -16.03 -21.18
CA ALA A 615 -6.78 -14.85 -21.27
C ALA A 615 -5.89 -14.90 -22.52
N ILE A 616 -5.42 -16.09 -22.89
CA ILE A 616 -4.60 -16.30 -24.10
C ILE A 616 -5.50 -16.51 -25.33
N LEU A 617 -6.61 -17.25 -25.18
CA LEU A 617 -7.53 -17.56 -26.29
C LEU A 617 -8.15 -16.33 -26.95
N THR A 618 -8.25 -15.20 -26.23
CA THR A 618 -8.71 -13.91 -26.79
C THR A 618 -7.80 -13.41 -27.93
N PHE A 619 -6.54 -13.85 -27.92
CA PHE A 619 -5.52 -13.52 -28.90
C PHE A 619 -5.08 -14.72 -29.75
N ALA A 620 -5.80 -15.85 -29.69
CA ALA A 620 -5.51 -17.02 -30.50
C ALA A 620 -5.47 -16.65 -31.99
N GLY A 621 -4.36 -16.98 -32.64
CA GLY A 621 -4.06 -16.63 -34.02
C GLY A 621 -3.69 -15.16 -34.28
N LYS A 622 -3.40 -14.37 -33.24
CA LYS A 622 -3.16 -12.92 -33.33
C LYS A 622 -1.87 -12.49 -32.63
N ASP A 623 -1.48 -11.25 -32.88
CA ASP A 623 -0.44 -10.56 -32.11
C ASP A 623 -1.03 -10.02 -30.81
N ALA A 624 -0.44 -10.43 -29.69
CA ALA A 624 -0.84 -10.11 -28.33
C ALA A 624 0.19 -9.23 -27.61
N THR A 625 1.18 -8.69 -28.33
CA THR A 625 2.36 -8.03 -27.75
C THR A 625 2.00 -6.87 -26.82
N GLU A 626 1.08 -6.00 -27.24
CA GLU A 626 0.72 -4.81 -26.47
C GLU A 626 -0.01 -5.19 -25.18
N GLU A 627 -1.00 -6.08 -25.26
CA GLU A 627 -1.76 -6.54 -24.10
C GLU A 627 -0.95 -7.43 -23.17
N PHE A 628 -0.05 -8.26 -23.71
CA PHE A 628 0.87 -9.07 -22.92
C PHE A 628 1.82 -8.18 -22.11
N ASN A 629 2.46 -7.19 -22.75
CA ASN A 629 3.44 -6.30 -22.11
C ASN A 629 2.82 -5.32 -21.09
N MET A 630 1.51 -5.08 -21.14
CA MET A 630 0.80 -4.27 -20.14
C MET A 630 0.66 -4.95 -18.78
N ILE A 631 0.66 -6.29 -18.73
CA ILE A 631 0.36 -7.06 -17.52
C ILE A 631 1.44 -8.10 -17.17
N HIS A 632 2.32 -8.42 -18.11
CA HIS A 632 3.42 -9.36 -17.94
C HIS A 632 4.76 -8.65 -18.26
N PRO A 633 5.79 -8.80 -17.41
CA PRO A 633 7.12 -8.31 -17.75
C PRO A 633 7.75 -9.09 -18.92
N PRO A 634 8.75 -8.51 -19.63
CA PRO A 634 9.28 -9.07 -20.89
C PRO A 634 9.93 -10.45 -20.78
N ASP A 635 10.27 -10.91 -19.58
CA ASP A 635 10.93 -12.21 -19.32
C ASP A 635 9.96 -13.36 -19.03
N VAL A 636 8.64 -13.10 -18.96
CA VAL A 636 7.63 -14.10 -18.57
C VAL A 636 7.62 -15.31 -19.50
N ILE A 637 7.76 -15.11 -20.81
CA ILE A 637 7.78 -16.21 -21.79
C ILE A 637 8.98 -17.11 -21.53
N GLY A 638 10.19 -16.54 -21.42
CA GLY A 638 11.41 -17.32 -21.17
C GLY A 638 11.43 -18.01 -19.81
N LYS A 639 10.67 -17.51 -18.83
CA LYS A 639 10.61 -18.05 -17.47
C LYS A 639 9.56 -19.14 -17.27
N TYR A 640 8.41 -19.04 -17.94
CA TYR A 640 7.26 -19.92 -17.67
C TYR A 640 6.82 -20.77 -18.86
N ALA A 641 7.15 -20.37 -20.09
CA ALA A 641 6.80 -21.12 -21.29
C ALA A 641 7.92 -21.05 -22.35
N PRO A 642 9.20 -21.34 -22.00
CA PRO A 642 10.31 -21.24 -22.95
C PRO A 642 10.14 -22.23 -24.13
N ASP A 643 9.53 -23.38 -23.87
CA ASP A 643 9.30 -24.44 -24.85
C ASP A 643 8.11 -24.15 -25.79
N SER A 644 7.30 -23.12 -25.48
CA SER A 644 6.19 -22.69 -26.34
C SER A 644 6.65 -21.86 -27.53
N VAL A 645 7.88 -21.33 -27.55
CA VAL A 645 8.37 -20.51 -28.67
C VAL A 645 8.75 -21.41 -29.85
N ILE A 646 8.00 -21.29 -30.94
CA ILE A 646 8.16 -22.15 -32.13
C ILE A 646 8.82 -21.44 -33.32
N GLY A 647 8.96 -20.11 -33.28
CA GLY A 647 9.65 -19.35 -34.31
C GLY A 647 9.54 -17.83 -34.15
N MET A 648 10.02 -17.09 -35.15
CA MET A 648 9.89 -15.63 -35.24
C MET A 648 9.10 -15.27 -36.49
N ILE A 649 8.40 -14.14 -36.47
CA ILE A 649 7.78 -13.57 -37.67
C ILE A 649 8.88 -13.15 -38.67
N GLY A 650 8.84 -13.69 -39.89
CA GLY A 650 9.83 -13.43 -40.94
C GLY A 650 9.55 -12.15 -41.73
N GLY A 651 10.54 -11.26 -41.84
CA GLY A 651 10.47 -10.05 -42.66
C GLY A 651 10.61 -10.35 -44.16
N GLY A 652 9.53 -10.18 -44.93
CA GLY A 652 9.52 -10.22 -46.39
C GLY A 652 8.53 -9.20 -46.94
N GLY A 653 9.04 -8.22 -47.70
CA GLY A 653 8.31 -7.01 -48.11
C GLY A 653 7.43 -7.11 -49.37
N GLY A 654 6.56 -6.10 -49.48
CA GLY A 654 6.17 -5.41 -50.72
C GLY A 654 5.24 -6.11 -51.70
N GLY A 655 4.01 -5.59 -51.82
CA GLY A 655 3.13 -5.86 -52.95
C GLY A 655 1.78 -5.15 -52.83
N GLY A 656 1.65 -3.97 -53.47
CA GLY A 656 0.41 -3.21 -53.51
C GLY A 656 -0.69 -3.89 -54.33
N GLY A 657 -1.94 -3.58 -53.96
CA GLY A 657 -3.13 -3.92 -54.72
C GLY A 657 -4.24 -2.96 -54.36
N ALA A 658 -4.56 -2.07 -55.29
CA ALA A 658 -5.50 -0.97 -55.14
C ALA A 658 -6.95 -1.36 -55.50
N VAL A 659 -7.86 -0.42 -55.17
CA VAL A 659 -9.20 -0.15 -55.73
C VAL A 659 -10.33 -1.14 -55.38
N ALA A 660 -11.36 -0.67 -54.67
CA ALA A 660 -12.55 -0.08 -55.31
C ALA A 660 -13.73 0.10 -54.34
N ALA A 661 -14.34 1.27 -54.42
CA ALA A 661 -15.67 1.57 -53.90
C ALA A 661 -16.75 1.00 -54.84
N ALA A 662 -17.84 0.48 -54.28
CA ALA A 662 -19.22 0.71 -54.74
C ALA A 662 -20.25 -0.11 -53.92
N GLY A 663 -21.10 0.60 -53.17
CA GLY A 663 -22.54 0.69 -53.48
C GLY A 663 -23.49 -0.48 -53.20
N GLY A 664 -24.48 -0.19 -52.33
CA GLY A 664 -25.85 -0.76 -52.36
C GLY A 664 -26.11 -1.84 -51.30
N GLY A 665 -27.10 -1.75 -50.41
CA GLY A 665 -28.34 -0.97 -50.42
C GLY A 665 -29.02 -1.01 -49.05
N GLY A 666 -30.03 -0.15 -48.89
CA GLY A 666 -30.50 0.36 -47.62
C GLY A 666 -31.57 -0.44 -46.86
N GLY A 667 -31.91 0.14 -45.72
CA GLY A 667 -33.02 -0.21 -44.85
C GLY A 667 -33.16 0.89 -43.81
N GLY A 668 -34.01 1.89 -44.09
CA GLY A 668 -34.26 3.00 -43.17
C GLY A 668 -34.96 2.55 -41.88
N GLY A 669 -34.55 3.13 -40.76
CA GLY A 669 -35.24 3.06 -39.48
C GLY A 669 -34.91 4.33 -38.70
N GLY A 670 -35.95 5.10 -38.34
CA GLY A 670 -35.82 6.43 -37.76
C GLY A 670 -35.04 6.43 -36.44
N GLY A 671 -34.00 7.28 -36.37
CA GLY A 671 -33.26 7.52 -35.13
C GLY A 671 -34.07 8.32 -34.11
N ILE A 672 -33.67 8.22 -32.84
CA ILE A 672 -34.35 8.84 -31.70
C ILE A 672 -34.01 10.35 -31.70
N PRO A 673 -34.98 11.27 -31.72
CA PRO A 673 -34.69 12.69 -31.70
C PRO A 673 -34.24 13.14 -30.30
N MET A 674 -33.36 14.15 -30.23
CA MET A 674 -32.91 14.73 -28.96
C MET A 674 -34.05 15.28 -28.10
N THR A 675 -35.18 15.65 -28.71
CA THR A 675 -36.40 16.05 -28.00
C THR A 675 -37.07 14.90 -27.23
N GLU A 676 -36.88 13.65 -27.67
CA GLU A 676 -37.31 12.46 -26.94
C GLU A 676 -36.33 12.14 -25.82
N VAL A 677 -35.02 12.13 -26.12
CA VAL A 677 -33.96 11.90 -25.11
C VAL A 677 -34.10 12.87 -23.92
N ALA A 678 -34.41 14.14 -24.18
CA ALA A 678 -34.59 15.17 -23.15
C ALA A 678 -35.73 14.89 -22.15
N LYS A 679 -36.68 14.00 -22.45
CA LYS A 679 -37.75 13.58 -21.54
C LYS A 679 -37.26 12.60 -20.47
N HIS A 680 -36.19 11.86 -20.75
CA HIS A 680 -35.61 10.83 -19.88
C HIS A 680 -34.45 11.43 -19.06
N ASN A 681 -34.78 12.39 -18.19
CA ASN A 681 -33.81 13.22 -17.45
C ASN A 681 -33.82 13.01 -15.92
N THR A 682 -34.36 11.88 -15.44
CA THR A 682 -34.51 11.62 -14.00
C THR A 682 -33.82 10.33 -13.58
N LYS A 683 -33.55 10.14 -12.28
CA LYS A 683 -32.90 8.92 -11.79
C LYS A 683 -33.67 7.63 -12.06
N ALA A 684 -34.99 7.70 -12.14
CA ALA A 684 -35.82 6.53 -12.45
C ALA A 684 -36.01 6.30 -13.96
N ASP A 685 -35.51 7.23 -14.79
CA ASP A 685 -35.67 7.25 -16.24
C ASP A 685 -34.63 8.20 -16.86
N CYS A 686 -33.42 7.69 -17.13
CA CYS A 686 -32.21 8.44 -17.43
C CYS A 686 -31.55 7.96 -18.73
N TRP A 687 -31.66 8.75 -19.79
CA TRP A 687 -30.97 8.50 -21.05
C TRP A 687 -29.87 9.53 -21.28
N VAL A 688 -28.79 9.14 -21.97
CA VAL A 688 -27.70 10.03 -22.37
C VAL A 688 -27.29 9.72 -23.81
N VAL A 689 -26.71 10.69 -24.53
CA VAL A 689 -26.11 10.42 -25.85
C VAL A 689 -24.59 10.38 -25.73
N VAL A 690 -23.96 9.37 -26.33
CA VAL A 690 -22.50 9.27 -26.46
C VAL A 690 -22.16 8.80 -27.88
N ASP A 691 -21.30 9.53 -28.58
CA ASP A 691 -20.86 9.28 -29.96
C ASP A 691 -22.04 9.08 -30.94
N GLY A 692 -23.10 9.87 -30.77
CA GLY A 692 -24.32 9.79 -31.58
C GLY A 692 -25.22 8.58 -31.31
N GLN A 693 -24.88 7.75 -30.30
CA GLN A 693 -25.72 6.67 -29.80
C GLN A 693 -26.52 7.14 -28.59
N VAL A 694 -27.81 6.80 -28.53
CA VAL A 694 -28.65 7.03 -27.35
C VAL A 694 -28.52 5.83 -26.43
N LEU A 695 -28.19 6.07 -25.17
CA LEU A 695 -28.04 5.07 -24.13
C LEU A 695 -29.09 5.23 -23.05
N ASP A 696 -29.83 4.16 -22.75
CA ASP A 696 -30.58 4.04 -21.50
C ASP A 696 -29.65 3.53 -20.40
N VAL A 697 -29.26 4.46 -19.52
CA VAL A 697 -28.34 4.21 -18.42
C VAL A 697 -29.05 4.13 -17.08
N THR A 698 -30.38 4.16 -17.05
CA THR A 698 -31.21 4.17 -15.83
C THR A 698 -30.81 3.06 -14.85
N SER A 699 -30.61 1.86 -15.37
CA SER A 699 -30.24 0.68 -14.56
C SER A 699 -28.74 0.65 -14.23
N PHE A 700 -27.91 1.31 -15.04
CA PHE A 700 -26.46 1.37 -14.88
C PHE A 700 -26.01 2.49 -13.91
N LEU A 701 -26.87 3.48 -13.64
CA LEU A 701 -26.57 4.60 -12.73
C LEU A 701 -25.94 4.14 -11.41
N SER A 702 -26.55 3.14 -10.77
CA SER A 702 -26.11 2.62 -9.46
C SER A 702 -24.84 1.75 -9.51
N GLU A 703 -24.45 1.34 -10.72
CA GLU A 703 -23.28 0.50 -11.00
C GLU A 703 -22.11 1.34 -11.54
N HIS A 704 -22.35 2.61 -11.91
CA HIS A 704 -21.33 3.49 -12.45
C HIS A 704 -20.21 3.78 -11.42
N PRO A 705 -18.94 3.48 -11.73
CA PRO A 705 -17.81 3.62 -10.78
C PRO A 705 -17.60 5.05 -10.26
N GLY A 706 -17.96 6.06 -11.05
CA GLY A 706 -17.92 7.48 -10.65
C GLY A 706 -19.11 7.94 -9.79
N GLY A 707 -20.04 7.04 -9.47
CA GLY A 707 -21.29 7.33 -8.79
C GLY A 707 -22.39 7.82 -9.73
N GLU A 708 -23.65 7.72 -9.27
CA GLU A 708 -24.86 8.04 -10.04
C GLU A 708 -24.88 9.51 -10.51
N LEU A 709 -24.38 10.44 -9.68
CA LEU A 709 -24.36 11.89 -9.95
C LEU A 709 -23.53 12.26 -11.19
N ALA A 710 -22.49 11.47 -11.50
CA ALA A 710 -21.61 11.70 -12.63
C ALA A 710 -22.36 11.57 -13.97
N ILE A 711 -23.30 10.62 -14.06
CA ILE A 711 -24.14 10.43 -15.24
C ILE A 711 -25.38 11.33 -15.17
N LEU A 712 -26.01 11.47 -13.99
CA LEU A 712 -27.23 12.27 -13.82
C LEU A 712 -27.09 13.74 -14.20
N THR A 713 -25.88 14.30 -14.14
CA THR A 713 -25.58 15.67 -14.59
C THR A 713 -25.90 15.87 -16.08
N PHE A 714 -25.85 14.79 -16.86
CA PHE A 714 -26.08 14.75 -18.30
C PHE A 714 -27.37 14.01 -18.68
N ALA A 715 -28.23 13.68 -17.71
CA ALA A 715 -29.50 13.01 -17.99
C ALA A 715 -30.36 13.82 -18.98
N GLY A 716 -30.80 13.16 -20.05
CA GLY A 716 -31.52 13.75 -21.17
C GLY A 716 -30.68 14.60 -22.14
N LYS A 717 -29.34 14.54 -22.08
CA LYS A 717 -28.42 15.35 -22.88
C LYS A 717 -27.37 14.50 -23.61
N ASP A 718 -26.64 15.14 -24.50
CA ASP A 718 -25.42 14.59 -25.11
C ASP A 718 -24.23 14.79 -24.15
N ALA A 719 -23.51 13.70 -23.89
CA ALA A 719 -22.39 13.60 -22.97
C ALA A 719 -21.12 13.11 -23.68
N THR A 720 -21.09 13.11 -25.02
CA THR A 720 -20.01 12.53 -25.84
C THR A 720 -18.63 13.11 -25.48
N GLU A 721 -18.53 14.43 -25.40
CA GLU A 721 -17.26 15.11 -25.16
C GLU A 721 -16.72 14.78 -23.75
N GLU A 722 -17.59 14.83 -22.74
CA GLU A 722 -17.25 14.51 -21.36
C GLU A 722 -16.98 13.02 -21.15
N PHE A 723 -17.66 12.12 -21.87
CA PHE A 723 -17.44 10.69 -21.79
C PHE A 723 -16.07 10.30 -22.37
N ASN A 724 -15.73 10.82 -23.55
CA ASN A 724 -14.50 10.47 -24.27
C ASN A 724 -13.23 11.06 -23.64
N MET A 725 -13.35 12.10 -22.80
CA MET A 725 -12.22 12.63 -22.04
C MET A 725 -11.69 11.67 -20.96
N ILE A 726 -12.50 10.72 -20.52
CA ILE A 726 -12.21 9.87 -19.36
C ILE A 726 -12.42 8.36 -19.62
N HIS A 727 -13.02 7.98 -20.75
CA HIS A 727 -13.28 6.59 -21.12
C HIS A 727 -12.77 6.29 -22.54
N PRO A 728 -12.04 5.18 -22.78
CA PRO A 728 -11.70 4.75 -24.13
C PRO A 728 -12.94 4.33 -24.96
N PRO A 729 -12.84 4.30 -26.31
CA PRO A 729 -14.01 4.18 -27.20
C PRO A 729 -14.81 2.88 -27.09
N ASP A 730 -14.20 1.81 -26.56
CA ASP A 730 -14.82 0.48 -26.43
C ASP A 730 -15.55 0.28 -25.09
N VAL A 731 -15.49 1.26 -24.18
CA VAL A 731 -16.04 1.15 -22.81
C VAL A 731 -17.54 0.88 -22.81
N ILE A 732 -18.30 1.51 -23.70
CA ILE A 732 -19.74 1.23 -23.82
C ILE A 732 -19.94 -0.23 -24.23
N GLY A 733 -19.26 -0.71 -25.27
CA GLY A 733 -19.36 -2.10 -25.71
C GLY A 733 -18.88 -3.13 -24.67
N LYS A 734 -17.95 -2.74 -23.80
CA LYS A 734 -17.34 -3.61 -22.78
C LYS A 734 -18.13 -3.66 -21.47
N TYR A 735 -18.72 -2.55 -21.05
CA TYR A 735 -19.33 -2.41 -19.72
C TYR A 735 -20.84 -2.13 -19.74
N ALA A 736 -21.37 -1.53 -20.81
CA ALA A 736 -22.80 -1.25 -20.96
C ALA A 736 -23.30 -1.43 -22.42
N PRO A 737 -22.98 -2.55 -23.11
CA PRO A 737 -23.35 -2.73 -24.52
C PRO A 737 -24.87 -2.74 -24.70
N ASP A 738 -25.59 -3.22 -23.70
CA ASP A 738 -27.05 -3.34 -23.69
C ASP A 738 -27.75 -2.01 -23.34
N SER A 739 -27.00 -0.99 -22.91
CA SER A 739 -27.55 0.35 -22.68
C SER A 739 -27.80 1.09 -23.98
N VAL A 740 -27.17 0.72 -25.10
CA VAL A 740 -27.37 1.37 -26.40
C VAL A 740 -28.75 1.01 -26.95
N ILE A 741 -29.63 2.00 -27.05
CA ILE A 741 -31.03 1.82 -27.49
C ILE A 741 -31.31 2.37 -28.89
N GLY A 742 -30.37 3.11 -29.50
CA GLY A 742 -30.49 3.60 -30.87
C GLY A 742 -29.44 4.66 -31.22
N ALA A 743 -29.54 5.24 -32.42
CA ALA A 743 -28.73 6.39 -32.83
C ALA A 743 -29.60 7.66 -32.89
N VAL A 744 -29.00 8.84 -32.71
CA VAL A 744 -29.69 10.13 -32.80
C VAL A 744 -30.17 10.38 -34.22
N GLY A 745 -31.44 10.76 -34.40
CA GLY A 745 -32.05 11.02 -35.71
C GLY A 745 -32.91 12.29 -35.77
N SER A 746 -33.05 12.87 -36.96
CA SER A 746 -33.87 14.07 -37.19
C SER A 746 -35.37 13.72 -37.27
N GLY A 747 -36.03 13.56 -36.13
CA GLY A 747 -37.47 13.27 -36.06
C GLY A 747 -38.33 14.52 -36.30
N VAL A 748 -39.11 14.52 -37.39
CA VAL A 748 -40.26 15.44 -37.58
C VAL A 748 -41.44 14.93 -36.74
N ALA A 749 -42.06 15.84 -35.99
CA ALA A 749 -43.12 15.56 -35.03
C ALA A 749 -44.46 15.13 -35.67
N ALA A 750 -45.18 14.21 -35.03
CA ALA A 750 -46.61 14.00 -35.24
C ALA A 750 -47.33 13.68 -33.91
N ALA A 751 -48.59 14.10 -33.84
CA ALA A 751 -49.33 14.52 -32.67
C ALA A 751 -50.08 13.43 -31.88
N ALA A 752 -50.62 13.86 -30.72
CA ALA A 752 -51.31 13.15 -29.65
C ALA A 752 -52.49 12.22 -30.03
N SER A 753 -52.71 11.16 -29.23
CA SER A 753 -54.02 10.84 -28.61
C SER A 753 -54.01 9.65 -27.61
N ALA A 754 -54.76 9.85 -26.51
CA ALA A 754 -55.59 8.92 -25.72
C ALA A 754 -55.07 7.61 -25.06
N ALA A 755 -55.57 7.38 -23.84
CA ALA A 755 -55.30 6.30 -22.89
C ALA A 755 -56.12 4.99 -23.15
N PRO A 756 -56.21 4.02 -22.21
CA PRO A 756 -55.34 2.83 -22.05
C PRO A 756 -56.10 1.49 -22.21
N LYS A 757 -55.41 0.37 -22.52
CA LYS A 757 -55.56 -0.97 -21.87
C LYS A 757 -54.80 -2.12 -22.57
N ALA A 758 -54.35 -3.01 -21.69
CA ALA A 758 -53.77 -4.35 -21.79
C ALA A 758 -53.99 -5.23 -23.04
N GLY A 759 -52.93 -5.99 -23.36
CA GLY A 759 -53.02 -7.39 -23.81
C GLY A 759 -52.43 -7.69 -25.19
N GLY A 760 -51.25 -8.31 -25.23
CA GLY A 760 -50.69 -8.92 -26.45
C GLY A 760 -49.18 -9.10 -26.39
N GLY A 761 -48.71 -10.31 -26.06
CA GLY A 761 -47.30 -10.62 -25.85
C GLY A 761 -46.43 -10.58 -27.11
N GLY A 762 -45.27 -9.94 -26.99
CA GLY A 762 -44.11 -10.09 -27.87
C GLY A 762 -43.06 -11.05 -27.27
N PRO A 763 -42.07 -11.49 -28.07
CA PRO A 763 -41.27 -12.68 -27.82
C PRO A 763 -40.47 -12.61 -26.51
N ILE A 764 -40.53 -13.69 -25.74
CA ILE A 764 -39.77 -13.90 -24.49
C ILE A 764 -38.27 -13.86 -24.83
N ARG A 765 -37.56 -12.84 -24.35
CA ARG A 765 -36.09 -12.78 -24.37
C ARG A 765 -35.54 -13.82 -23.39
N LYS A 766 -34.68 -14.72 -23.87
CA LYS A 766 -33.85 -15.59 -23.01
C LYS A 766 -32.82 -14.72 -22.29
N ASP A 767 -32.93 -14.63 -20.98
CA ASP A 767 -31.97 -13.94 -20.10
C ASP A 767 -30.71 -14.81 -19.91
N THR A 768 -29.56 -14.30 -20.32
CA THR A 768 -28.26 -14.90 -20.05
C THR A 768 -27.51 -14.01 -19.06
N GLY A 769 -27.64 -14.30 -17.76
CA GLY A 769 -27.11 -13.48 -16.67
C GLY A 769 -25.58 -13.30 -16.60
N SER A 770 -25.13 -12.62 -15.54
CA SER A 770 -23.72 -12.27 -15.26
C SER A 770 -22.80 -13.49 -15.07
N LYS A 771 -21.70 -13.53 -15.82
CA LYS A 771 -20.66 -14.58 -15.71
C LYS A 771 -19.79 -14.47 -14.46
N LEU A 772 -19.66 -13.29 -13.85
CA LEU A 772 -18.64 -13.02 -12.82
C LEU A 772 -19.05 -13.50 -11.41
N GLY A 773 -20.33 -13.40 -11.07
CA GLY A 773 -20.85 -13.81 -9.75
C GLY A 773 -21.00 -15.33 -9.57
N ASN A 774 -21.25 -16.05 -10.67
CA ASN A 774 -21.45 -17.50 -10.63
C ASN A 774 -20.13 -18.29 -10.62
N HIS A 775 -19.03 -17.73 -11.16
CA HIS A 775 -17.73 -18.41 -11.23
C HIS A 775 -17.03 -18.56 -9.88
N GLN A 776 -17.25 -17.64 -8.92
CA GLN A 776 -16.52 -17.63 -7.65
C GLN A 776 -17.11 -18.56 -6.57
N ALA A 777 -18.41 -18.87 -6.62
CA ALA A 777 -19.07 -19.67 -5.58
C ALA A 777 -19.07 -21.19 -5.84
N TRP A 778 -18.88 -21.65 -7.09
CA TRP A 778 -19.17 -23.05 -7.49
C TRP A 778 -18.01 -23.86 -8.06
N GLY A 779 -16.81 -23.28 -8.18
CA GLY A 779 -15.62 -24.00 -8.63
C GLY A 779 -15.68 -24.51 -10.08
N HIS A 780 -14.51 -24.84 -10.63
CA HIS A 780 -14.37 -25.48 -11.94
C HIS A 780 -14.66 -26.98 -11.82
N LEU A 781 -15.93 -27.36 -11.91
CA LEU A 781 -16.32 -28.75 -12.19
C LEU A 781 -16.67 -28.83 -13.68
N ASP A 782 -15.89 -29.61 -14.44
CA ASP A 782 -16.23 -29.98 -15.82
C ASP A 782 -17.61 -30.66 -15.81
N GLY A 783 -18.62 -29.90 -16.26
CA GLY A 783 -20.03 -30.26 -16.15
C GLY A 783 -20.95 -29.16 -15.60
N ALA A 784 -20.43 -28.02 -15.14
CA ALA A 784 -21.24 -26.89 -14.62
C ALA A 784 -22.19 -26.23 -15.65
N ASN A 785 -22.13 -26.62 -16.93
CA ASN A 785 -23.17 -26.28 -17.91
C ASN A 785 -24.48 -27.06 -17.70
N ASN A 786 -24.51 -28.12 -16.89
CA ASN A 786 -25.66 -29.02 -16.74
C ASN A 786 -26.63 -28.71 -15.59
N TRP A 787 -26.44 -27.63 -14.83
CA TRP A 787 -27.48 -27.19 -13.86
C TRP A 787 -28.42 -26.13 -14.45
N ARG A 788 -28.26 -25.80 -15.74
CA ARG A 788 -29.23 -25.04 -16.52
C ARG A 788 -30.44 -25.92 -16.83
N VAL A 789 -31.18 -26.27 -15.78
CA VAL A 789 -32.51 -26.85 -15.98
C VAL A 789 -33.35 -25.74 -16.62
N ASP A 790 -33.83 -25.96 -17.84
CA ASP A 790 -34.81 -25.08 -18.48
C ASP A 790 -35.96 -24.80 -17.50
N LEU A 791 -36.08 -23.53 -17.14
CA LEU A 791 -37.03 -23.04 -16.16
C LEU A 791 -37.72 -21.84 -16.78
N ASP A 792 -38.87 -22.11 -17.39
CA ASP A 792 -39.82 -21.11 -17.87
C ASP A 792 -40.08 -20.05 -16.78
N GLU A 793 -39.55 -18.84 -16.99
CA GLU A 793 -39.88 -17.67 -16.20
C GLU A 793 -40.93 -16.83 -16.95
N ASN A 794 -42.20 -17.16 -16.74
CA ASN A 794 -43.32 -16.28 -17.14
C ASN A 794 -43.60 -15.31 -15.97
N PRO A 795 -43.42 -13.98 -16.13
CA PRO A 795 -43.62 -12.99 -15.08
C PRO A 795 -45.10 -12.57 -15.02
N GLY A 796 -45.96 -13.50 -14.59
CA GLY A 796 -47.39 -13.26 -14.50
C GLY A 796 -47.99 -13.92 -13.26
N VAL A 797 -48.48 -13.07 -12.34
CA VAL A 797 -49.36 -13.38 -11.20
C VAL A 797 -48.66 -13.93 -9.95
N LEU A 798 -48.95 -13.26 -8.84
CA LEU A 798 -48.72 -13.67 -7.45
C LEU A 798 -48.97 -15.19 -7.25
N LEU A 799 -48.06 -15.82 -6.48
CA LEU A 799 -48.26 -16.98 -5.59
C LEU A 799 -47.81 -18.42 -5.97
N ILE A 800 -47.55 -18.88 -7.20
CA ILE A 800 -47.27 -20.32 -7.41
C ILE A 800 -46.25 -20.65 -8.53
N ASN A 801 -45.10 -19.96 -8.61
CA ASN A 801 -43.95 -20.53 -9.35
C ASN A 801 -43.06 -21.32 -8.39
N VAL A 802 -43.58 -22.48 -7.94
CA VAL A 802 -42.93 -23.36 -6.96
C VAL A 802 -41.53 -23.75 -7.39
N LYS A 803 -41.32 -23.96 -8.69
CA LYS A 803 -40.01 -24.32 -9.26
C LYS A 803 -38.99 -23.20 -9.07
N SER A 804 -39.37 -21.93 -9.32
CA SER A 804 -38.47 -20.78 -9.14
C SER A 804 -38.16 -20.48 -7.67
N TYR A 805 -39.11 -20.67 -6.75
CA TYR A 805 -38.87 -20.55 -5.31
C TYR A 805 -38.03 -21.71 -4.76
N PHE A 806 -38.23 -22.92 -5.28
CA PHE A 806 -37.39 -24.09 -4.98
C PHE A 806 -35.94 -23.84 -5.40
N ASN A 807 -35.71 -23.34 -6.61
CA ASN A 807 -34.35 -23.04 -7.08
C ASN A 807 -33.71 -21.87 -6.33
N ALA A 808 -34.47 -20.80 -6.06
CA ALA A 808 -33.98 -19.71 -5.22
C ALA A 808 -33.57 -20.21 -3.82
N THR A 809 -34.38 -21.10 -3.22
CA THR A 809 -34.06 -21.74 -1.94
C THR A 809 -32.82 -22.61 -2.05
N TRP A 810 -32.69 -23.40 -3.12
CA TRP A 810 -31.53 -24.25 -3.37
C TRP A 810 -30.25 -23.43 -3.51
N PHE A 811 -30.24 -22.38 -4.34
CA PHE A 811 -29.09 -21.48 -4.51
C PHE A 811 -28.73 -20.76 -3.21
N PHE A 812 -29.72 -20.34 -2.44
CA PHE A 812 -29.50 -19.73 -1.13
C PHE A 812 -28.79 -20.69 -0.17
N LEU A 813 -29.29 -21.92 -0.01
CA LEU A 813 -28.68 -22.94 0.87
C LEU A 813 -27.24 -23.26 0.46
N LEU A 814 -27.05 -23.40 -0.84
CA LEU A 814 -25.76 -23.66 -1.47
C LEU A 814 -24.77 -22.50 -1.24
N ALA A 815 -25.18 -21.25 -1.39
CA ALA A 815 -24.35 -20.07 -1.11
C ALA A 815 -23.98 -19.95 0.37
N VAL A 816 -24.93 -20.21 1.28
CA VAL A 816 -24.66 -20.24 2.73
C VAL A 816 -23.65 -21.33 3.07
N LEU A 817 -23.82 -22.53 2.52
CA LEU A 817 -22.89 -23.65 2.74
C LEU A 817 -21.48 -23.31 2.25
N TYR A 818 -21.36 -22.70 1.07
CA TYR A 818 -20.07 -22.25 0.55
C TYR A 818 -19.39 -21.24 1.49
N GLU A 819 -20.09 -20.19 1.93
CA GLU A 819 -19.49 -19.18 2.80
C GLU A 819 -19.10 -19.73 4.18
N VAL A 820 -19.87 -20.68 4.72
CA VAL A 820 -19.51 -21.39 5.96
C VAL A 820 -18.24 -22.23 5.75
N CYS A 821 -18.16 -23.03 4.69
CA CYS A 821 -16.99 -23.83 4.37
C CYS A 821 -15.76 -22.96 4.08
N ALA A 822 -15.91 -21.88 3.31
CA ALA A 822 -14.83 -20.94 3.05
C ALA A 822 -14.34 -20.29 4.35
N THR A 823 -15.24 -19.90 5.24
CA THR A 823 -14.88 -19.31 6.54
C THR A 823 -14.10 -20.29 7.43
N ILE A 824 -14.45 -21.57 7.42
CA ILE A 824 -13.81 -22.62 8.24
C ILE A 824 -12.47 -23.09 7.64
N PHE A 825 -12.41 -23.33 6.32
CA PHE A 825 -11.30 -24.06 5.70
C PHE A 825 -10.32 -23.21 4.87
N SER A 826 -10.64 -21.94 4.57
CA SER A 826 -9.78 -21.09 3.72
C SER A 826 -8.91 -20.08 4.50
N ALA A 827 -9.03 -20.02 5.83
CA ALA A 827 -8.26 -19.08 6.66
C ALA A 827 -6.81 -19.52 6.84
N LYS A 828 -5.92 -19.19 5.90
CA LYS A 828 -4.47 -19.49 6.01
C LYS A 828 -3.65 -18.39 6.71
N ASN A 829 -4.21 -17.21 6.94
CA ASN A 829 -3.60 -16.10 7.68
C ASN A 829 -4.69 -15.14 8.20
N ILE A 830 -4.64 -14.73 9.48
CA ILE A 830 -5.51 -13.65 9.98
C ILE A 830 -4.97 -12.32 9.44
N LYS A 831 -5.51 -11.87 8.31
CA LYS A 831 -5.34 -10.49 7.82
C LYS A 831 -6.59 -9.70 8.22
N ILE A 832 -6.42 -8.61 8.98
CA ILE A 832 -7.48 -7.62 9.19
C ILE A 832 -7.48 -6.70 7.96
N SER A 833 -8.20 -7.10 6.91
CA SER A 833 -8.45 -6.28 5.73
C SER A 833 -9.76 -5.51 5.87
N ASN A 834 -9.79 -4.26 5.39
CA ASN A 834 -11.02 -3.44 5.25
C ASN A 834 -11.89 -3.92 4.06
N ASP A 835 -11.96 -5.23 3.80
CA ASP A 835 -12.66 -5.75 2.63
C ASP A 835 -14.16 -6.01 2.90
N ARG A 836 -14.95 -5.96 1.82
CA ARG A 836 -16.40 -6.21 1.85
C ARG A 836 -16.71 -7.69 2.18
N LEU A 837 -15.75 -8.58 1.97
CA LEU A 837 -15.87 -10.04 2.12
C LEU A 837 -15.90 -10.47 3.60
N GLY A 838 -15.04 -9.91 4.46
CA GLY A 838 -15.00 -10.22 5.89
C GLY A 838 -16.28 -9.82 6.64
N LEU A 839 -16.91 -8.70 6.23
CA LEU A 839 -18.21 -8.28 6.77
C LEU A 839 -19.34 -9.23 6.37
N THR A 840 -19.35 -9.71 5.12
CA THR A 840 -20.34 -10.69 4.63
C THR A 840 -20.20 -12.03 5.35
N ARG A 841 -18.97 -12.54 5.48
CA ARG A 841 -18.68 -13.82 6.15
C ARG A 841 -19.08 -13.82 7.63
N SER A 842 -18.72 -12.75 8.36
CA SER A 842 -19.14 -12.60 9.76
C SER A 842 -20.67 -12.49 9.91
N ALA A 843 -21.36 -11.81 8.98
CA ALA A 843 -22.82 -11.68 9.02
C ALA A 843 -23.53 -13.04 8.81
N ILE A 844 -23.09 -13.84 7.82
CA ILE A 844 -23.68 -15.16 7.53
C ILE A 844 -23.50 -16.13 8.71
N LEU A 845 -22.32 -16.09 9.34
CA LEU A 845 -22.04 -16.90 10.52
C LEU A 845 -22.93 -16.51 11.71
N LEU A 846 -23.11 -15.21 11.97
CA LEU A 846 -24.01 -14.74 13.03
C LEU A 846 -25.45 -15.17 12.77
N ILE A 847 -25.91 -15.12 11.52
CA ILE A 847 -27.26 -15.61 11.15
C ILE A 847 -27.40 -17.11 11.46
N LEU A 848 -26.41 -17.93 11.13
CA LEU A 848 -26.43 -19.36 11.45
C LEU A 848 -26.54 -19.61 12.96
N PHE A 849 -25.76 -18.88 13.77
CA PHE A 849 -25.85 -18.97 15.23
C PHE A 849 -27.25 -18.61 15.74
N ILE A 850 -27.85 -17.52 15.24
CA ILE A 850 -29.16 -17.07 15.70
C ILE A 850 -30.26 -18.07 15.31
N VAL A 851 -30.13 -18.75 14.17
CA VAL A 851 -31.04 -19.85 13.79
C VAL A 851 -30.92 -21.02 14.77
N ILE A 852 -29.70 -21.44 15.09
CA ILE A 852 -29.46 -22.53 16.06
C ILE A 852 -30.02 -22.15 17.44
N HIS A 853 -29.76 -20.93 17.90
CA HIS A 853 -30.27 -20.41 19.17
C HIS A 853 -31.81 -20.35 19.19
N ALA A 854 -32.45 -19.92 18.11
CA ALA A 854 -33.90 -19.87 18.00
C ALA A 854 -34.53 -21.27 18.10
N VAL A 855 -33.93 -22.27 17.43
CA VAL A 855 -34.36 -23.68 17.53
C VAL A 855 -34.15 -24.21 18.94
N GLY A 856 -33.04 -23.86 19.57
CA GLY A 856 -32.77 -24.16 20.98
C GLY A 856 -33.88 -23.67 21.91
N ASN A 857 -34.29 -22.42 21.75
CA ASN A 857 -35.33 -21.80 22.57
C ASN A 857 -36.69 -22.48 22.45
N LEU A 858 -36.97 -23.23 21.37
CA LEU A 858 -38.21 -24.01 21.27
C LEU A 858 -38.28 -25.17 22.30
N HIS A 859 -37.15 -25.65 22.82
CA HIS A 859 -37.11 -26.70 23.84
C HIS A 859 -37.72 -26.23 25.17
N VAL A 860 -37.88 -24.92 25.38
CA VAL A 860 -38.59 -24.39 26.55
C VAL A 860 -40.05 -24.87 26.60
N PHE A 861 -40.68 -25.15 25.46
CA PHE A 861 -42.04 -25.66 25.41
C PHE A 861 -42.14 -27.16 25.71
N LYS A 862 -41.00 -27.87 25.79
CA LYS A 862 -40.93 -29.29 26.15
C LYS A 862 -40.80 -29.51 27.66
N GLY A 863 -40.55 -28.46 28.42
CA GLY A 863 -40.44 -28.48 29.86
C GLY A 863 -38.99 -28.44 30.37
N PRO A 864 -38.82 -28.44 31.70
CA PRO A 864 -37.54 -28.12 32.34
C PRO A 864 -36.44 -29.16 32.07
N ASP A 865 -36.75 -30.46 32.02
CA ASP A 865 -35.74 -31.50 31.75
C ASP A 865 -35.08 -31.32 30.38
N ASP A 866 -35.90 -31.00 29.38
CA ASP A 866 -35.44 -30.84 28.00
C ASP A 866 -34.68 -29.52 27.81
N PHE A 867 -35.17 -28.45 28.43
CA PHE A 867 -34.54 -27.13 28.33
C PHE A 867 -33.25 -27.00 29.14
N ASN A 868 -33.26 -27.45 30.40
CA ASN A 868 -32.05 -27.48 31.23
C ASN A 868 -31.05 -28.52 30.69
N GLY A 869 -31.53 -29.63 30.10
CA GLY A 869 -30.71 -30.59 29.35
C GLY A 869 -30.01 -29.97 28.15
N TYR A 870 -30.73 -29.19 27.34
CA TYR A 870 -30.17 -28.43 26.22
C TYR A 870 -29.11 -27.42 26.69
N GLY A 871 -29.37 -26.70 27.79
CA GLY A 871 -28.38 -25.82 28.41
C GLY A 871 -27.11 -26.56 28.85
N TYR A 872 -27.27 -27.72 29.49
CA TYR A 872 -26.15 -28.55 29.93
C TYR A 872 -25.39 -29.21 28.76
N PHE A 873 -26.03 -29.47 27.62
CA PHE A 873 -25.36 -29.93 26.41
C PHE A 873 -24.26 -28.95 25.95
N TYR A 874 -24.48 -27.64 25.98
CA TYR A 874 -23.42 -26.66 25.66
C TYR A 874 -22.31 -26.60 26.69
N VAL A 875 -22.65 -26.80 27.97
CA VAL A 875 -21.65 -26.94 29.04
C VAL A 875 -20.77 -28.16 28.76
N ARG A 876 -21.33 -29.27 28.28
CA ARG A 876 -20.53 -30.47 27.91
C ARG A 876 -19.59 -30.27 26.70
N LEU A 877 -19.70 -29.18 25.96
CA LEU A 877 -18.80 -28.81 24.84
C LEU A 877 -17.58 -27.98 25.28
N TYR A 878 -17.20 -28.01 26.56
CA TYR A 878 -16.00 -27.32 27.06
C TYR A 878 -14.71 -27.83 26.37
N TRP A 879 -13.99 -26.91 25.75
CA TRP A 879 -12.64 -27.10 25.25
C TRP A 879 -11.86 -25.82 25.57
N THR A 880 -10.77 -25.93 26.35
CA THR A 880 -10.06 -24.76 26.89
C THR A 880 -8.91 -24.28 26.01
N GLY A 881 -9.08 -24.28 24.68
CA GLY A 881 -8.02 -23.99 23.70
C GLY A 881 -7.33 -22.63 23.88
N PHE A 882 -7.99 -21.66 24.53
CA PHE A 882 -7.50 -20.30 24.75
C PHE A 882 -7.38 -19.88 26.23
N GLY A 883 -7.57 -20.80 27.18
CA GLY A 883 -7.40 -20.53 28.61
C GLY A 883 -8.51 -19.71 29.29
N LEU A 884 -9.66 -19.52 28.64
CA LEU A 884 -10.87 -18.94 29.24
C LEU A 884 -11.81 -20.05 29.75
N PRO A 885 -12.57 -19.82 30.84
CA PRO A 885 -13.61 -20.75 31.29
C PRO A 885 -14.90 -20.65 30.44
N ALA A 886 -14.75 -20.68 29.11
CA ALA A 886 -15.84 -20.60 28.12
C ALA A 886 -15.81 -21.81 27.18
N ASN A 887 -16.95 -22.18 26.59
CA ASN A 887 -16.96 -23.25 25.57
C ASN A 887 -16.51 -22.72 24.20
N ILE A 888 -16.06 -23.62 23.31
CA ILE A 888 -15.52 -23.25 21.98
C ILE A 888 -16.51 -22.43 21.14
N VAL A 889 -17.81 -22.71 21.31
CA VAL A 889 -18.88 -22.01 20.60
C VAL A 889 -18.97 -20.57 21.09
N GLU A 890 -18.90 -20.33 22.40
CA GLU A 890 -18.91 -19.01 23.04
C GLU A 890 -17.71 -18.16 22.65
N GLU A 891 -16.50 -18.71 22.67
CA GLU A 891 -15.29 -17.99 22.27
C GLU A 891 -15.34 -17.57 20.80
N TYR A 892 -15.81 -18.47 19.94
CA TYR A 892 -15.92 -18.21 18.50
C TYR A 892 -17.01 -17.18 18.17
N ILE A 893 -18.16 -17.24 18.84
CA ILE A 893 -19.23 -16.24 18.69
C ILE A 893 -18.75 -14.88 19.20
N LEU A 894 -18.07 -14.82 20.35
CA LEU A 894 -17.54 -13.57 20.89
C LEU A 894 -16.58 -12.92 19.89
N LEU A 895 -15.63 -13.68 19.34
CA LEU A 895 -14.72 -13.18 18.30
C LEU A 895 -15.46 -12.72 17.05
N SER A 896 -16.50 -13.44 16.64
CA SER A 896 -17.32 -13.11 15.47
C SER A 896 -18.13 -11.83 15.66
N VAL A 897 -18.74 -11.63 16.84
CA VAL A 897 -19.47 -10.41 17.20
C VAL A 897 -18.52 -9.22 17.27
N LEU A 898 -17.37 -9.37 17.94
CA LEU A 898 -16.37 -8.31 18.05
C LEU A 898 -15.85 -7.89 16.67
N LEU A 899 -15.55 -8.86 15.80
CA LEU A 899 -15.12 -8.58 14.43
C LEU A 899 -16.22 -7.87 13.63
N HIS A 900 -17.45 -8.36 13.68
CA HIS A 900 -18.58 -7.78 12.95
C HIS A 900 -18.87 -6.34 13.38
N VAL A 901 -18.90 -6.10 14.70
CA VAL A 901 -19.12 -4.76 15.30
C VAL A 901 -17.98 -3.82 14.95
N PHE A 902 -16.73 -4.25 15.13
CA PHE A 902 -15.56 -3.40 14.89
C PHE A 902 -15.45 -2.98 13.43
N VAL A 903 -15.55 -3.94 12.50
CA VAL A 903 -15.50 -3.67 11.05
C VAL A 903 -16.71 -2.81 10.62
N GLY A 904 -17.90 -3.12 11.13
CA GLY A 904 -19.12 -2.36 10.83
C GLY A 904 -19.07 -0.90 11.30
N LEU A 905 -18.60 -0.65 12.53
CA LEU A 905 -18.45 0.69 13.09
C LEU A 905 -17.31 1.45 12.41
N LYS A 906 -16.15 0.82 12.19
CA LYS A 906 -15.01 1.45 11.49
C LYS A 906 -15.38 1.88 10.08
N ARG A 907 -16.07 1.02 9.33
CA ARG A 907 -16.54 1.35 7.98
C ARG A 907 -17.58 2.47 7.99
N THR A 908 -18.44 2.52 9.01
CA THR A 908 -19.40 3.62 9.18
C THR A 908 -18.66 4.93 9.48
N TRP A 909 -17.63 4.88 10.31
CA TRP A 909 -16.74 6.02 10.61
C TRP A 909 -16.05 6.55 9.36
N ASP A 910 -15.49 5.66 8.55
CA ASP A 910 -14.72 6.03 7.36
C ASP A 910 -15.58 6.53 6.20
N MET A 911 -16.78 5.97 6.00
CA MET A 911 -17.58 6.22 4.80
C MET A 911 -18.82 7.09 5.01
N LYS A 912 -19.43 7.04 6.20
CA LYS A 912 -20.80 7.55 6.41
C LYS A 912 -20.87 8.77 7.32
N LEU A 913 -19.87 9.02 8.16
CA LEU A 913 -19.83 10.21 9.03
C LEU A 913 -19.71 11.52 8.23
N ALA A 914 -19.00 11.51 7.11
CA ALA A 914 -18.97 12.62 6.16
C ALA A 914 -20.33 12.81 5.43
N LEU A 915 -21.07 11.72 5.19
CA LEU A 915 -22.37 11.74 4.51
C LEU A 915 -23.54 12.19 5.41
N VAL A 916 -23.36 12.21 6.74
CA VAL A 916 -24.38 12.72 7.68
C VAL A 916 -24.68 14.20 7.42
N GLN A 917 -23.67 14.98 7.04
CA GLN A 917 -23.82 16.41 6.76
C GLN A 917 -24.64 16.67 5.48
N THR A 918 -24.68 15.72 4.53
CA THR A 918 -25.31 15.90 3.21
C THR A 918 -26.60 15.09 3.03
N GLN A 919 -26.77 13.96 3.73
CA GLN A 919 -27.88 13.02 3.55
C GLN A 919 -28.65 12.72 4.86
N GLY A 920 -28.25 13.35 5.98
CA GLY A 920 -28.92 13.25 7.27
C GLY A 920 -28.61 11.96 8.06
N ILE A 921 -29.15 11.88 9.28
CA ILE A 921 -28.83 10.80 10.23
C ILE A 921 -29.30 9.41 9.77
N ASN A 922 -30.26 9.35 8.84
CA ASN A 922 -30.81 8.11 8.29
C ASN A 922 -29.75 7.22 7.61
N VAL A 923 -28.63 7.81 7.16
CA VAL A 923 -27.48 7.07 6.61
C VAL A 923 -26.82 6.14 7.65
N LEU A 924 -27.02 6.41 8.95
CA LEU A 924 -26.50 5.65 10.08
C LEU A 924 -27.44 4.55 10.59
N ASN A 925 -28.58 4.28 9.92
CA ASN A 925 -29.59 3.33 10.38
C ASN A 925 -29.05 1.95 10.78
N LEU A 926 -28.10 1.39 10.02
CA LEU A 926 -27.49 0.08 10.31
C LEU A 926 -26.53 0.15 11.52
N ALA A 927 -25.83 1.27 11.70
CA ALA A 927 -24.94 1.47 12.84
C ALA A 927 -25.72 1.71 14.14
N ILE A 928 -26.79 2.50 14.09
CA ILE A 928 -27.66 2.77 15.24
C ILE A 928 -28.38 1.48 15.68
N SER A 929 -29.03 0.77 14.75
CA SER A 929 -29.69 -0.50 15.07
C SER A 929 -28.69 -1.56 15.54
N GLY A 930 -27.47 -1.59 15.01
CA GLY A 930 -26.40 -2.49 15.47
C GLY A 930 -25.95 -2.19 16.90
N LEU A 931 -25.83 -0.92 17.29
CA LEU A 931 -25.46 -0.52 18.66
C LEU A 931 -26.56 -0.84 19.68
N MET A 932 -27.83 -0.65 19.29
CA MET A 932 -28.98 -1.06 20.10
C MET A 932 -28.98 -2.58 20.34
N LEU A 933 -28.68 -3.37 19.30
CA LEU A 933 -28.57 -4.83 19.43
C LEU A 933 -27.38 -5.28 20.26
N LEU A 934 -26.24 -4.60 20.16
CA LEU A 934 -25.09 -4.88 21.03
C LEU A 934 -25.45 -4.66 22.50
N THR A 935 -26.20 -3.61 22.79
CA THR A 935 -26.70 -3.32 24.14
C THR A 935 -27.65 -4.42 24.61
N PHE A 936 -28.61 -4.81 23.77
CA PHE A 936 -29.50 -5.93 24.02
C PHE A 936 -28.75 -7.24 24.30
N MET A 937 -27.79 -7.59 23.45
CA MET A 937 -27.00 -8.82 23.59
C MET A 937 -26.19 -8.83 24.89
N THR A 938 -25.63 -7.68 25.27
CA THR A 938 -24.91 -7.53 26.54
C THR A 938 -25.85 -7.85 27.71
N ILE A 939 -27.04 -7.24 27.74
CA ILE A 939 -28.06 -7.49 28.77
C ILE A 939 -28.52 -8.94 28.76
N HIS A 940 -28.81 -9.51 27.58
CA HIS A 940 -29.24 -10.90 27.41
C HIS A 940 -28.21 -11.90 27.98
N LEU A 941 -26.92 -11.69 27.69
CA LEU A 941 -25.84 -12.52 28.23
C LEU A 941 -25.74 -12.37 29.75
N PHE A 942 -25.80 -11.16 30.29
CA PHE A 942 -25.80 -10.96 31.75
C PHE A 942 -26.98 -11.64 32.45
N GLN A 943 -28.16 -11.61 31.84
CA GLN A 943 -29.36 -12.18 32.45
C GLN A 943 -29.43 -13.70 32.35
N PHE A 944 -29.15 -14.29 31.19
CA PHE A 944 -29.34 -15.74 31.00
C PHE A 944 -28.04 -16.54 31.11
N ARG A 945 -26.93 -16.02 30.59
CA ARG A 945 -25.63 -16.71 30.68
C ARG A 945 -25.00 -16.54 32.06
N PHE A 946 -24.98 -15.32 32.60
CA PHE A 946 -24.34 -15.02 33.89
C PHE A 946 -25.33 -14.82 35.05
N GLY A 947 -26.64 -14.95 34.80
CA GLY A 947 -27.66 -14.80 35.83
C GLY A 947 -27.59 -15.89 36.88
N ASP A 948 -27.78 -15.52 38.13
CA ASP A 948 -27.74 -16.46 39.24
C ASP A 948 -28.98 -17.37 39.26
N THR A 949 -28.75 -18.68 39.34
CA THR A 949 -29.80 -19.71 39.47
C THR A 949 -29.81 -20.34 40.86
N ASP A 950 -28.91 -19.96 41.76
CA ASP A 950 -28.77 -20.54 43.10
C ASP A 950 -30.05 -20.37 43.94
N GLN A 951 -30.80 -19.28 43.68
CA GLN A 951 -32.12 -19.02 44.27
C GLN A 951 -33.18 -20.11 43.98
N PHE A 952 -32.98 -20.94 42.95
CA PHE A 952 -33.88 -22.05 42.60
C PHE A 952 -33.36 -23.42 43.10
N GLY A 953 -32.12 -23.48 43.58
CA GLY A 953 -31.43 -24.73 43.89
C GLY A 953 -30.93 -25.47 42.63
N PRO A 954 -30.10 -26.52 42.81
CA PRO A 954 -29.64 -27.34 41.69
C PRO A 954 -30.79 -28.18 41.12
N TYR A 955 -31.02 -28.06 39.81
CA TYR A 955 -31.94 -28.92 39.06
C TYR A 955 -31.19 -30.17 38.62
N TYR A 956 -31.73 -31.37 38.83
CA TYR A 956 -31.04 -32.60 38.46
C TYR A 956 -31.60 -33.17 37.17
N ILE A 957 -30.70 -33.44 36.22
CA ILE A 957 -31.04 -34.14 34.98
C ILE A 957 -30.17 -35.39 34.84
N ARG A 958 -30.65 -36.38 34.10
CA ARG A 958 -29.81 -37.50 33.66
C ARG A 958 -29.33 -37.23 32.23
N PRO A 959 -28.07 -36.83 32.04
CA PRO A 959 -27.56 -36.56 30.70
C PRO A 959 -27.44 -37.87 29.91
N PRO A 960 -27.66 -37.87 28.59
CA PRO A 960 -27.44 -39.06 27.79
C PRO A 960 -25.96 -39.49 27.85
N PRO A 961 -25.65 -40.80 27.76
CA PRO A 961 -24.28 -41.31 27.74
C PRO A 961 -23.43 -40.76 26.59
N TYR A 962 -24.09 -40.46 25.46
CA TYR A 962 -23.51 -39.74 24.34
C TYR A 962 -23.92 -38.25 24.40
N LEU A 963 -23.28 -37.40 23.60
CA LEU A 963 -23.62 -35.97 23.52
C LEU A 963 -25.13 -35.73 23.28
N ILE A 964 -25.78 -36.62 22.51
CA ILE A 964 -27.23 -36.63 22.28
C ILE A 964 -27.83 -38.02 22.51
N ASN A 965 -29.10 -38.06 22.89
CA ASN A 965 -29.89 -39.27 23.00
C ASN A 965 -30.47 -39.67 21.64
N PHE A 966 -29.73 -40.50 20.88
CA PHE A 966 -30.18 -40.98 19.57
C PHE A 966 -31.50 -41.75 19.63
N TRP A 967 -31.80 -42.42 20.75
CA TRP A 967 -33.05 -43.15 20.95
C TRP A 967 -34.24 -42.21 21.26
N GLY A 968 -33.95 -40.98 21.68
CA GLY A 968 -34.92 -39.92 21.96
C GLY A 968 -35.29 -39.06 20.75
N ILE A 969 -34.76 -39.33 19.55
CA ILE A 969 -35.03 -38.50 18.35
C ILE A 969 -36.52 -38.45 18.01
N SER A 970 -37.25 -39.57 18.13
CA SER A 970 -38.68 -39.63 17.82
C SER A 970 -39.55 -38.90 18.83
N SER A 971 -39.13 -38.82 20.10
CA SER A 971 -39.80 -38.06 21.16
C SER A 971 -39.28 -36.62 21.34
N LEU A 972 -38.19 -36.28 20.62
CA LEU A 972 -37.40 -35.05 20.76
C LEU A 972 -36.70 -34.90 22.12
N ASN A 973 -36.55 -35.97 22.90
CA ASN A 973 -35.83 -35.97 24.18
C ASN A 973 -34.32 -36.14 23.93
N LEU A 974 -33.71 -35.17 23.25
CA LEU A 974 -32.34 -35.30 22.73
C LEU A 974 -31.26 -35.08 23.79
N PHE A 975 -31.56 -34.33 24.85
CA PHE A 975 -30.54 -33.84 25.79
C PHE A 975 -30.63 -34.42 27.19
N TRP A 976 -31.55 -35.37 27.41
CA TRP A 976 -31.72 -36.10 28.67
C TRP A 976 -32.21 -37.54 28.42
N THR A 977 -32.15 -38.40 29.43
CA THR A 977 -32.66 -39.79 29.38
C THR A 977 -33.41 -40.16 30.65
N SER A 978 -34.40 -41.03 30.54
CA SER A 978 -35.12 -41.60 31.70
C SER A 978 -34.44 -42.86 32.25
N GLU A 979 -33.28 -43.25 31.73
CA GLU A 979 -32.59 -44.49 32.12
C GLU A 979 -32.06 -44.41 33.56
N ASP A 980 -32.57 -45.27 34.45
CA ASP A 980 -32.21 -45.31 35.87
C ASP A 980 -30.76 -45.73 36.15
N SER A 981 -30.09 -46.31 35.17
CA SER A 981 -28.67 -46.68 35.25
C SER A 981 -27.72 -45.47 35.19
N ILE A 982 -28.21 -44.30 34.79
CA ILE A 982 -27.40 -43.09 34.60
C ILE A 982 -27.53 -42.17 35.81
N GLU A 983 -26.39 -41.79 36.38
CA GLU A 983 -26.35 -40.90 37.54
C GLU A 983 -26.89 -39.50 37.20
N PRO A 984 -27.77 -38.93 38.07
CA PRO A 984 -28.26 -37.57 37.90
C PRO A 984 -27.15 -36.55 38.19
N VAL A 985 -27.08 -35.51 37.35
CA VAL A 985 -26.12 -34.40 37.47
C VAL A 985 -26.88 -33.12 37.80
N GLY A 986 -26.38 -32.37 38.78
CA GLY A 986 -26.90 -31.04 39.11
C GLY A 986 -26.52 -30.02 38.04
N VAL A 987 -27.51 -29.30 37.53
CA VAL A 987 -27.39 -28.27 36.49
C VAL A 987 -28.11 -26.99 36.91
N ARG A 988 -27.80 -25.89 36.22
CA ARG A 988 -28.49 -24.61 36.42
C ARG A 988 -29.93 -24.70 35.94
N ASP A 989 -30.87 -24.24 36.76
CA ASP A 989 -32.28 -24.14 36.38
C ASP A 989 -32.55 -22.87 35.56
N ILE A 990 -32.07 -22.88 34.32
CA ILE A 990 -32.27 -21.77 33.37
C ILE A 990 -33.74 -21.66 32.95
N TYR A 991 -34.50 -22.75 33.04
CA TYR A 991 -35.94 -22.76 32.81
C TYR A 991 -36.68 -21.87 33.82
N ALA A 992 -36.42 -22.06 35.12
CA ALA A 992 -37.03 -21.24 36.17
C ALA A 992 -36.61 -19.76 36.07
N LEU A 993 -35.33 -19.50 35.77
CA LEU A 993 -34.81 -18.15 35.54
C LEU A 993 -35.53 -17.42 34.41
N GLU A 994 -35.77 -18.11 33.29
CA GLU A 994 -36.50 -17.59 32.15
C GLU A 994 -37.94 -17.21 32.48
N PHE A 995 -38.66 -18.07 33.20
CA PHE A 995 -40.00 -17.75 33.68
C PHE A 995 -39.99 -16.56 34.63
N GLN A 996 -39.03 -16.47 35.56
CA GLN A 996 -38.92 -15.35 36.49
C GLN A 996 -38.74 -14.02 35.74
N ILE A 997 -37.87 -13.98 34.74
CA ILE A 997 -37.58 -12.78 33.96
C ILE A 997 -38.80 -12.38 33.11
N PHE A 998 -39.39 -13.30 32.35
CA PHE A 998 -40.49 -12.98 31.44
C PHE A 998 -41.86 -12.83 32.13
N LYS A 999 -41.99 -13.18 33.41
CA LYS A 999 -43.16 -12.78 34.21
C LYS A 999 -43.17 -11.29 34.51
N ASN A 1000 -42.02 -10.62 34.48
CA ASN A 1000 -41.97 -9.17 34.63
C ASN A 1000 -42.38 -8.50 33.29
N PRO A 1001 -43.50 -7.74 33.26
CA PRO A 1001 -43.98 -7.12 32.03
C PRO A 1001 -42.98 -6.15 31.38
N LEU A 1002 -42.12 -5.50 32.18
CA LEU A 1002 -41.11 -4.58 31.68
C LEU A 1002 -40.01 -5.33 30.92
N TRP A 1003 -39.54 -6.45 31.49
CA TRP A 1003 -38.55 -7.30 30.82
C TRP A 1003 -39.13 -7.94 29.58
N SER A 1004 -40.35 -8.50 29.65
CA SER A 1004 -41.01 -9.06 28.47
C SER A 1004 -41.20 -8.04 27.35
N PHE A 1005 -41.61 -6.81 27.67
CA PHE A 1005 -41.68 -5.74 26.68
C PHE A 1005 -40.31 -5.40 26.08
N PHE A 1006 -39.27 -5.27 26.92
CA PHE A 1006 -37.90 -5.00 26.48
C PHE A 1006 -37.39 -6.05 25.48
N TYR A 1007 -37.61 -7.33 25.77
CA TYR A 1007 -37.19 -8.43 24.89
C TYR A 1007 -37.99 -8.44 23.59
N ILE A 1008 -39.32 -8.28 23.64
CA ILE A 1008 -40.17 -8.20 22.44
C ILE A 1008 -39.75 -7.02 21.55
N PHE A 1009 -39.53 -5.84 22.13
CA PHE A 1009 -39.06 -4.66 21.41
C PHE A 1009 -37.68 -4.88 20.78
N SER A 1010 -36.77 -5.52 21.50
CA SER A 1010 -35.43 -5.85 21.00
C SER A 1010 -35.48 -6.82 19.82
N VAL A 1011 -36.43 -7.76 19.79
CA VAL A 1011 -36.67 -8.64 18.63
C VAL A 1011 -37.11 -7.84 17.40
N PHE A 1012 -37.97 -6.82 17.55
CA PHE A 1012 -38.32 -5.95 16.42
C PHE A 1012 -37.13 -5.17 15.87
N ILE A 1013 -36.24 -4.67 16.75
CA ILE A 1013 -34.99 -4.02 16.32
C ILE A 1013 -34.09 -5.02 15.59
N PHE A 1014 -34.01 -6.26 16.09
CA PHE A 1014 -33.25 -7.34 15.46
C PHE A 1014 -33.76 -7.61 14.05
N MET A 1015 -35.08 -7.78 13.89
CA MET A 1015 -35.69 -7.99 12.58
C MET A 1015 -35.42 -6.82 11.63
N TYR A 1016 -35.53 -5.58 12.09
CA TYR A 1016 -35.21 -4.41 11.27
C TYR A 1016 -33.75 -4.41 10.81
N HIS A 1017 -32.80 -4.60 11.74
CA HIS A 1017 -31.38 -4.63 11.44
C HIS A 1017 -31.03 -5.77 10.47
N ALA A 1018 -31.56 -6.96 10.73
CA ALA A 1018 -31.33 -8.15 9.92
C ALA A 1018 -31.89 -7.98 8.51
N CYS A 1019 -33.09 -7.41 8.33
CA CYS A 1019 -33.66 -7.16 7.00
C CYS A 1019 -32.86 -6.11 6.21
N VAL A 1020 -32.44 -5.01 6.84
CA VAL A 1020 -31.63 -3.97 6.19
C VAL A 1020 -30.23 -4.50 5.84
N GLY A 1021 -29.65 -5.31 6.71
CA GLY A 1021 -28.39 -6.02 6.46
C GLY A 1021 -28.52 -7.04 5.33
N TRP A 1022 -29.58 -7.84 5.34
CA TRP A 1022 -29.86 -8.89 4.36
C TRP A 1022 -29.87 -8.35 2.94
N LYS A 1023 -30.60 -7.25 2.71
CA LYS A 1023 -30.65 -6.57 1.41
C LYS A 1023 -29.26 -6.15 0.87
N LYS A 1024 -28.29 -5.90 1.75
CA LYS A 1024 -26.91 -5.54 1.36
C LYS A 1024 -26.02 -6.76 1.11
N VAL A 1025 -26.39 -7.91 1.71
CA VAL A 1025 -25.66 -9.17 1.65
C VAL A 1025 -26.10 -10.00 0.45
N THR A 1026 -27.41 -10.09 0.14
CA THR A 1026 -27.93 -10.96 -0.93
C THR A 1026 -27.26 -10.76 -2.30
N PRO A 1027 -26.98 -9.52 -2.77
CA PRO A 1027 -26.32 -9.31 -4.06
C PRO A 1027 -24.86 -9.78 -4.13
N VAL A 1028 -24.22 -10.06 -2.99
CA VAL A 1028 -22.81 -10.46 -2.91
C VAL A 1028 -22.62 -11.94 -2.53
N LEU A 1029 -23.71 -12.71 -2.39
CA LEU A 1029 -23.67 -14.14 -2.06
C LEU A 1029 -23.51 -15.07 -3.27
N GLY A 1030 -23.18 -14.53 -4.46
CA GLY A 1030 -23.02 -15.36 -5.66
C GLY A 1030 -24.31 -16.04 -6.15
N ILE A 1031 -25.48 -15.47 -5.82
CA ILE A 1031 -26.79 -15.97 -6.26
C ILE A 1031 -27.10 -15.47 -7.68
N PRO A 1032 -27.63 -16.32 -8.59
CA PRO A 1032 -28.03 -15.89 -9.93
C PRO A 1032 -29.06 -14.73 -9.91
N ARG A 1033 -28.87 -13.74 -10.79
CA ARG A 1033 -29.58 -12.45 -10.77
C ARG A 1033 -31.12 -12.58 -10.73
N GLY A 1034 -31.70 -13.51 -11.50
CA GLY A 1034 -33.14 -13.76 -11.53
C GLY A 1034 -33.73 -14.28 -10.20
N HIS A 1035 -32.90 -14.82 -9.30
CA HIS A 1035 -33.34 -15.35 -8.01
C HIS A 1035 -33.03 -14.43 -6.82
N ILE A 1036 -32.23 -13.36 -6.99
CA ILE A 1036 -31.81 -12.47 -5.89
C ILE A 1036 -33.02 -11.94 -5.12
N TRP A 1037 -34.00 -11.37 -5.79
CA TRP A 1037 -35.19 -10.81 -5.12
C TRP A 1037 -36.03 -11.87 -4.40
N ARG A 1038 -36.06 -13.11 -4.92
CA ARG A 1038 -36.75 -14.24 -4.27
C ARG A 1038 -36.00 -14.68 -3.02
N VAL A 1039 -34.67 -14.68 -3.06
CA VAL A 1039 -33.84 -14.94 -1.87
C VAL A 1039 -33.92 -13.80 -0.86
N GLU A 1040 -34.07 -12.55 -1.29
CA GLU A 1040 -34.40 -11.43 -0.38
C GLU A 1040 -35.72 -11.70 0.35
N LEU A 1041 -36.78 -12.08 -0.37
CA LEU A 1041 -38.08 -12.43 0.23
C LEU A 1041 -38.02 -13.65 1.14
N ILE A 1042 -37.31 -14.70 0.75
CA ILE A 1042 -37.10 -15.90 1.59
C ILE A 1042 -36.41 -15.49 2.88
N GLY A 1043 -35.35 -14.67 2.81
CA GLY A 1043 -34.66 -14.18 3.99
C GLY A 1043 -35.56 -13.31 4.88
N TYR A 1044 -36.38 -12.42 4.32
CA TYR A 1044 -37.37 -11.67 5.11
C TYR A 1044 -38.38 -12.60 5.79
N GLY A 1045 -38.84 -13.64 5.08
CA GLY A 1045 -39.71 -14.67 5.64
C GLY A 1045 -39.05 -15.41 6.82
N ILE A 1046 -37.79 -15.82 6.68
CA ILE A 1046 -37.00 -16.44 7.75
C ILE A 1046 -36.90 -15.50 8.95
N MET A 1047 -36.57 -14.22 8.74
CA MET A 1047 -36.45 -13.24 9.83
C MET A 1047 -37.78 -13.00 10.55
N ILE A 1048 -38.91 -13.04 9.82
CA ILE A 1048 -40.25 -12.96 10.43
C ILE A 1048 -40.54 -14.19 11.28
N VAL A 1049 -40.30 -15.39 10.75
CA VAL A 1049 -40.52 -16.64 11.49
C VAL A 1049 -39.64 -16.69 12.73
N MET A 1050 -38.36 -16.32 12.62
CA MET A 1050 -37.44 -16.24 13.76
C MET A 1050 -37.93 -15.22 14.79
N GLY A 1051 -38.36 -14.04 14.36
CA GLY A 1051 -38.93 -13.03 15.26
C GLY A 1051 -40.14 -13.55 16.02
N LEU A 1052 -41.04 -14.26 15.35
CA LEU A 1052 -42.20 -14.90 16.00
C LEU A 1052 -41.77 -15.96 17.00
N VAL A 1053 -40.75 -16.77 16.71
CA VAL A 1053 -40.19 -17.75 17.65
C VAL A 1053 -39.67 -17.06 18.91
N TYR A 1054 -38.84 -16.01 18.77
CA TYR A 1054 -38.31 -15.29 19.94
C TYR A 1054 -39.38 -14.54 20.74
N ILE A 1055 -40.44 -14.05 20.09
CA ILE A 1055 -41.56 -13.37 20.76
C ILE A 1055 -42.49 -14.38 21.45
N SER A 1056 -42.60 -15.60 20.92
CA SER A 1056 -43.58 -16.59 21.38
C SER A 1056 -43.46 -16.92 22.86
N PHE A 1057 -42.25 -17.05 23.38
CA PHE A 1057 -42.04 -17.45 24.77
C PHE A 1057 -42.33 -16.33 25.79
N PRO A 1058 -41.82 -15.08 25.64
CA PRO A 1058 -42.25 -13.97 26.47
C PRO A 1058 -43.77 -13.78 26.49
N VAL A 1059 -44.43 -13.90 25.33
CA VAL A 1059 -45.89 -13.82 25.21
C VAL A 1059 -46.58 -14.98 25.93
N TYR A 1060 -46.07 -16.20 25.78
CA TYR A 1060 -46.58 -17.38 26.48
C TYR A 1060 -46.47 -17.24 28.01
N VAL A 1061 -45.31 -16.78 28.52
CA VAL A 1061 -45.10 -16.55 29.96
C VAL A 1061 -46.02 -15.44 30.48
N MET A 1062 -46.24 -14.35 29.72
CA MET A 1062 -47.20 -13.31 30.11
C MET A 1062 -48.65 -13.80 30.11
N ALA A 1063 -49.01 -14.72 29.22
CA ALA A 1063 -50.38 -15.26 29.09
C ALA A 1063 -50.70 -16.41 30.06
N THR A 1064 -49.68 -17.08 30.60
CA THR A 1064 -49.85 -18.13 31.59
C THR A 1064 -50.10 -17.53 32.98
N LYS A 1065 -50.88 -18.23 33.82
CA LYS A 1065 -51.04 -17.84 35.23
C LYS A 1065 -49.69 -17.84 35.96
N PRO A 1066 -49.52 -17.11 37.09
CA PRO A 1066 -48.26 -17.05 37.81
C PRO A 1066 -47.74 -18.46 38.09
N PHE A 1067 -46.53 -18.74 37.62
CA PHE A 1067 -45.82 -19.98 37.92
C PHE A 1067 -45.31 -19.81 39.36
N GLY A 1068 -46.11 -20.22 40.35
CA GLY A 1068 -45.58 -20.44 41.68
C GLY A 1068 -44.63 -21.62 41.59
N GLY A 1069 -43.40 -21.47 42.05
CA GLY A 1069 -42.33 -22.49 41.98
C GLY A 1069 -42.58 -23.78 42.76
N TYR A 1070 -43.83 -24.24 42.85
CA TYR A 1070 -44.28 -25.43 43.56
C TYR A 1070 -45.35 -26.26 42.82
N GLU A 1071 -45.85 -25.84 41.65
CA GLU A 1071 -47.03 -26.51 41.02
C GLU A 1071 -46.73 -27.60 39.96
N MET A 1072 -45.46 -27.89 39.67
CA MET A 1072 -45.08 -29.13 38.97
C MET A 1072 -44.02 -29.75 39.86
N GLY A 1073 -44.15 -31.03 40.23
CA GLY A 1073 -43.22 -31.79 41.08
C GLY A 1073 -41.81 -31.89 40.49
N ILE A 1074 -41.15 -30.74 40.33
CA ILE A 1074 -39.80 -30.52 39.87
C ILE A 1074 -38.94 -30.78 41.11
N GLN A 1075 -38.11 -31.82 40.99
CA GLN A 1075 -37.36 -32.38 42.10
C GLN A 1075 -36.47 -31.34 42.77
N ILE A 1076 -36.87 -30.91 43.98
CA ILE A 1076 -35.93 -30.40 44.98
C ILE A 1076 -35.39 -31.64 45.70
N PRO A 1077 -34.08 -31.96 45.63
CA PRO A 1077 -33.54 -33.05 46.42
C PRO A 1077 -33.52 -32.62 47.88
N GLY A 1078 -34.30 -33.32 48.70
CA GLY A 1078 -34.22 -33.22 50.15
C GLY A 1078 -35.50 -32.78 50.87
N ARG A 1079 -36.57 -33.57 50.75
CA ARG A 1079 -37.40 -33.88 51.92
C ARG A 1079 -37.99 -35.27 51.77
N VAL A 1080 -37.50 -36.17 52.61
CA VAL A 1080 -38.09 -37.46 52.90
C VAL A 1080 -39.49 -37.23 53.44
N GLU A 1081 -40.50 -37.85 52.80
CA GLU A 1081 -41.48 -38.72 53.45
C GLU A 1081 -41.87 -39.84 52.49
#